data_AF-A0A9C6XB56-F1
#
_entry.id   AF-A0A9C6XB56-F1
#
_cell.length_a   1.000
_cell.length_b   1.000
_cell.length_c   1.000
_cell.angle_alpha   90.00
_cell.angle_beta   90.00
_cell.angle_gamma   90.00
#
_symmetry.space_group_name_H-M   'P 1'
#
loop_
_entity.id
_entity.type
_entity.pdbx_description
1 polymer ?
#
loop_
_entity_poly.entity_id
_entity_poly.type
_entity_poly.pdbx_seq_one_letter_code
_entity_poly.pdbx_strand_id
1 'polypeptide(L)'
;MGEPLNISHRIPLDVVAALSGEYDFAIYGTSKVVRSLKRTPNQELEALINQNAKILVHKQDDKEKSLIKKHKPNTIQEYQGNENPIVVGMRFDQAKLTIYDSRCHLLVMMSRHTKEFHYISPIDDATTNWIAKVQKLSDEEINSYAVEKKEGYLHFAQRDQNQEVDESYWRFGEMTAAGPLTVMPEKFFTYGEGKSYDCVPEKRKAVIETIRSNIAELYTGPQGSDMVVQEVPREDIVDENPEAPTVAATVADIGALQTVYDEIFPGASLHNYDYDHKHFEASTYQPKVENVEILINKNSVNIPSFDKMSPLLRTAVPKIRDKTRLELLYAVAQRNCSVAKLRALSDEGWVSGHMVDVFVDTYIAPEYSDMFAEFEKEPIQIDEEAFNDWIKTKEDFKLGLMTDDAPFPYDEFKKYDLSIKTTCKPTLNQACVTTYSAPQVIAAQNQRCNALFGPYVRKAMNRLMHVLDPTFSIYTDCSPEEYANKLSQSFPPDLLDHSCKTELDISKYDKSQGLLAINIIVGIFRRLGVPEHVCRGMYESHRNTVLMSREFGVKLFVDLQMKSGISWTLAGNTFVNMTAAACTFDLKKLRLYRQYGVQYNHLAHAGFVGDDSFILSPETFERSLAASYGSLFNLEVKVLTYETLSFCSKFVVRDGDRIAFVPDVVKVISKLGRNDLTNPQHVEEYRISLADNLRCLSNARLIPEISRIVQERYGGGINTNTLCTELYNLSQDKESFQKRFEIPKEGRICYDPSLGKISSM
;
A
#
# COMPACT_ATOMS: atom_id res chain seq x y z
N MET A 1 -13.26 -10.38 20.23
CA MET A 1 -13.55 -9.17 21.01
C MET A 1 -12.22 -8.52 21.36
N GLY A 2 -11.97 -7.28 20.91
CA GLY A 2 -10.73 -6.56 21.21
C GLY A 2 -10.73 -5.99 22.63
N GLU A 3 -9.59 -6.02 23.31
CA GLU A 3 -9.40 -5.37 24.62
C GLU A 3 -9.64 -3.84 24.49
N PRO A 4 -10.22 -3.17 25.51
CA PRO A 4 -10.53 -1.75 25.44
C PRO A 4 -9.25 -0.88 25.39
N LEU A 5 -9.19 0.05 24.42
CA LEU A 5 -8.03 0.90 24.09
C LEU A 5 -7.66 1.93 25.17
N ASN A 6 -8.38 1.99 26.29
CA ASN A 6 -8.17 2.95 27.37
C ASN A 6 -7.30 2.39 28.52
N ILE A 7 -6.66 1.23 28.34
CA ILE A 7 -5.79 0.60 29.35
C ILE A 7 -4.33 0.62 28.88
N SER A 8 -3.47 1.32 29.62
CA SER A 8 -2.02 1.33 29.40
C SER A 8 -1.32 0.23 30.21
N HIS A 9 -0.59 -0.64 29.53
CA HIS A 9 0.16 -1.73 30.17
C HIS A 9 1.59 -1.37 30.57
N ARG A 10 2.11 -0.23 30.09
CA ARG A 10 3.56 0.06 30.11
C ARG A 10 3.93 1.32 30.89
N ILE A 11 3.01 2.27 30.99
CA ILE A 11 3.26 3.57 31.60
C ILE A 11 3.03 3.47 33.13
N PRO A 12 3.89 4.06 33.97
CA PRO A 12 3.67 4.17 35.42
C PRO A 12 2.32 4.80 35.77
N LEU A 13 1.74 4.35 36.88
CA LEU A 13 0.36 4.66 37.23
C LEU A 13 0.18 6.14 37.64
N ASP A 14 1.22 6.77 38.19
CA ASP A 14 1.23 8.20 38.50
C ASP A 14 1.20 9.07 37.22
N VAL A 15 1.80 8.59 36.14
CA VAL A 15 1.68 9.22 34.82
C VAL A 15 0.29 8.96 34.23
N VAL A 16 -0.28 7.77 34.37
CA VAL A 16 -1.65 7.46 33.92
C VAL A 16 -2.67 8.35 34.62
N ALA A 17 -2.59 8.49 35.94
CA ALA A 17 -3.44 9.38 36.73
C ALA A 17 -3.38 10.83 36.23
N ALA A 18 -2.18 11.27 35.89
CA ALA A 18 -1.94 12.61 35.39
C ALA A 18 -2.41 12.82 33.94
N LEU A 19 -2.33 11.78 33.10
CA LEU A 19 -2.84 11.79 31.73
C LEU A 19 -4.36 11.69 31.66
N SER A 20 -5.01 11.01 32.60
CA SER A 20 -6.47 10.80 32.59
C SER A 20 -7.28 12.09 32.66
N GLY A 21 -6.71 13.17 33.24
CA GLY A 21 -7.30 14.52 33.22
C GLY A 21 -6.97 15.35 31.98
N GLU A 22 -6.23 14.79 31.01
CA GLU A 22 -5.78 15.47 29.80
C GLU A 22 -6.52 14.97 28.53
N TYR A 23 -7.28 13.87 28.63
CA TYR A 23 -8.08 13.29 27.55
C TYR A 23 -9.57 13.33 27.89
N ASP A 24 -10.43 13.35 26.87
CA ASP A 24 -11.90 13.36 27.03
C ASP A 24 -12.48 11.99 27.49
N PHE A 25 -11.60 11.02 27.74
CA PHE A 25 -11.96 9.68 28.23
C PHE A 25 -10.98 9.23 29.32
N ALA A 26 -11.48 8.43 30.27
CA ALA A 26 -10.69 7.93 31.39
C ALA A 26 -9.68 6.87 30.91
N ILE A 27 -8.41 7.11 31.20
CA ILE A 27 -7.29 6.17 30.98
C ILE A 27 -6.97 5.44 32.28
N TYR A 28 -6.74 4.14 32.16
CA TYR A 28 -6.39 3.25 33.25
C TYR A 28 -5.05 2.56 33.00
N GLY A 29 -4.42 2.01 34.04
CA GLY A 29 -3.10 1.40 33.96
C GLY A 29 -3.02 0.03 34.65
N THR A 30 -2.17 -0.86 34.13
CA THR A 30 -1.84 -2.13 34.83
C THR A 30 -0.45 -2.11 35.48
N SER A 31 0.28 -1.00 35.40
CA SER A 31 1.58 -0.84 36.05
C SER A 31 1.44 -0.70 37.56
N LYS A 32 2.34 -1.34 38.31
CA LYS A 32 2.46 -1.19 39.77
C LYS A 32 3.40 -0.05 40.19
N VAL A 33 4.02 0.62 39.22
CA VAL A 33 4.98 1.70 39.48
C VAL A 33 4.21 2.99 39.76
N VAL A 34 4.47 3.59 40.91
CA VAL A 34 3.95 4.89 41.34
C VAL A 34 5.12 5.81 41.71
N ARG A 35 4.89 7.13 41.71
CA ARG A 35 5.91 8.14 42.04
C ARG A 35 7.17 8.06 41.16
N SER A 36 6.97 7.81 39.88
CA SER A 36 8.02 7.68 38.88
C SER A 36 8.61 9.01 38.43
N LEU A 37 7.88 10.13 38.57
CA LEU A 37 8.31 11.45 38.10
C LEU A 37 9.13 12.24 39.14
N LYS A 38 10.36 12.63 38.79
CA LYS A 38 11.29 13.38 39.65
C LYS A 38 11.87 14.59 38.93
N ARG A 39 11.96 15.71 39.65
CA ARG A 39 12.86 16.82 39.26
C ARG A 39 14.22 16.55 39.88
N THR A 40 15.27 16.59 39.06
CA THR A 40 16.61 16.14 39.47
C THR A 40 17.63 17.25 39.23
N PRO A 41 18.56 17.49 40.16
CA PRO A 41 19.64 18.44 39.94
C PRO A 41 20.65 17.91 38.90
N ASN A 42 21.30 18.80 38.16
CA ASN A 42 22.21 18.43 37.07
C ASN A 42 23.40 17.56 37.53
N GLN A 43 23.79 17.63 38.81
CA GLN A 43 24.88 16.85 39.39
C GLN A 43 24.62 15.33 39.39
N GLU A 44 23.35 14.89 39.35
CA GLU A 44 23.00 13.47 39.38
C GLU A 44 22.95 12.82 37.98
N LEU A 45 23.16 13.60 36.92
CA LEU A 45 23.10 13.13 35.54
C LEU A 45 24.06 11.96 35.27
N GLU A 46 25.30 12.03 35.75
CA GLU A 46 26.27 10.95 35.55
C GLU A 46 25.86 9.65 36.28
N ALA A 47 25.27 9.78 37.47
CA ALA A 47 24.76 8.63 38.21
C ALA A 47 23.59 7.94 37.50
N LEU A 48 22.69 8.72 36.86
CA LEU A 48 21.58 8.20 36.08
C LEU A 48 22.05 7.52 34.78
N ILE A 49 23.03 8.12 34.10
CA ILE A 49 23.63 7.54 32.90
C ILE A 49 24.30 6.19 33.20
N ASN A 50 24.97 6.06 34.34
CA ASN A 50 25.56 4.80 34.79
C ASN A 50 24.51 3.70 35.07
N GLN A 51 23.24 4.08 35.23
CA GLN A 51 22.10 3.17 35.33
C GLN A 51 21.39 2.92 33.98
N ASN A 52 22.08 3.21 32.87
CA ASN A 52 21.59 3.03 31.50
C ASN A 52 20.37 3.90 31.15
N ALA A 53 20.28 5.09 31.73
CA ALA A 53 19.18 6.02 31.47
C ALA A 53 19.23 6.61 30.05
N LYS A 54 18.06 6.75 29.42
CA LYS A 54 17.94 7.37 28.10
C LYS A 54 17.74 8.89 28.20
N ILE A 55 18.58 9.65 27.51
CA ILE A 55 18.53 11.12 27.49
C ILE A 55 17.66 11.62 26.34
N LEU A 56 16.67 12.45 26.68
CA LEU A 56 15.78 13.14 25.75
C LEU A 56 15.96 14.66 25.83
N VAL A 57 16.05 15.31 24.69
CA VAL A 57 16.18 16.78 24.57
C VAL A 57 15.08 17.38 23.70
N HIS A 58 14.82 18.67 23.85
CA HIS A 58 13.75 19.34 23.11
C HIS A 58 14.17 19.73 21.69
N LYS A 59 15.43 20.15 21.50
CA LYS A 59 15.93 20.68 20.21
C LYS A 59 17.00 19.76 19.61
N GLN A 60 17.11 19.74 18.28
CA GLN A 60 18.16 18.99 17.58
C GLN A 60 19.56 19.47 17.97
N ASP A 61 19.76 20.79 18.07
CA ASP A 61 21.06 21.37 18.44
C ASP A 61 21.48 21.03 19.88
N ASP A 62 20.54 20.68 20.76
CA ASP A 62 20.85 20.27 22.14
C ASP A 62 21.57 18.91 22.18
N LYS A 63 21.44 18.08 21.13
CA LYS A 63 22.14 16.78 21.03
C LYS A 63 23.65 16.92 20.92
N GLU A 64 24.10 18.06 20.39
CA GLU A 64 25.51 18.35 20.18
C GLU A 64 26.21 18.92 21.44
N LYS A 65 25.47 19.11 22.54
CA LYS A 65 26.03 19.59 23.80
C LYS A 65 27.05 18.58 24.34
N SER A 66 28.27 19.05 24.58
CA SER A 66 29.41 18.23 25.03
C SER A 66 29.11 17.36 26.26
N LEU A 67 28.24 17.84 27.15
CA LEU A 67 27.80 17.13 28.35
C LEU A 67 27.13 15.77 28.05
N ILE A 68 26.33 15.70 26.98
CA ILE A 68 25.49 14.54 26.67
C ILE A 68 25.78 13.88 25.32
N LYS A 69 26.53 14.54 24.42
CA LYS A 69 26.83 14.07 23.07
C LYS A 69 27.38 12.64 23.03
N LYS A 70 28.25 12.28 23.99
CA LYS A 70 28.86 10.94 24.11
C LYS A 70 27.84 9.83 24.44
N HIS A 71 26.64 10.19 24.89
CA HIS A 71 25.56 9.28 25.29
C HIS A 71 24.42 9.17 24.27
N LYS A 72 24.61 9.69 23.05
CA LYS A 72 23.66 9.58 21.93
C LYS A 72 22.23 9.99 22.35
N PRO A 73 22.01 11.25 22.76
CA PRO A 73 20.70 11.74 23.14
C PRO A 73 19.77 11.75 21.92
N ASN A 74 18.47 11.57 22.16
CA ASN A 74 17.44 11.74 21.14
C ASN A 74 16.65 13.01 21.40
N THR A 75 16.10 13.61 20.36
CA THR A 75 15.02 14.56 20.60
C THR A 75 13.78 13.83 21.11
N ILE A 76 12.90 14.51 21.84
CA ILE A 76 11.63 13.94 22.31
C ILE A 76 10.83 13.34 21.15
N GLN A 77 10.85 13.97 19.98
CA GLN A 77 10.16 13.49 18.77
C GLN A 77 10.81 12.23 18.19
N GLU A 78 12.14 12.15 18.18
CA GLU A 78 12.87 10.97 17.67
C GLU A 78 12.63 9.71 18.52
N TYR A 79 12.30 9.88 19.80
CA TYR A 79 12.10 8.78 20.73
C TYR A 79 10.63 8.39 20.92
N GLN A 80 9.74 8.89 20.06
CA GLN A 80 8.33 8.51 20.06
C GLN A 80 8.18 7.03 19.68
N GLY A 81 7.36 6.28 20.44
CA GLY A 81 7.13 4.84 20.23
C GLY A 81 8.17 3.91 20.88
N ASN A 82 9.25 4.45 21.43
CA ASN A 82 10.25 3.69 22.20
C ASN A 82 10.03 3.81 23.71
N GLU A 83 10.66 2.93 24.49
CA GLU A 83 10.59 2.93 25.96
C GLU A 83 11.94 2.56 26.61
N ASN A 84 12.18 3.05 27.83
CA ASN A 84 13.37 2.71 28.63
C ASN A 84 13.00 2.67 30.13
N PRO A 85 13.60 1.80 30.96
CA PRO A 85 13.38 1.84 32.41
C PRO A 85 13.59 3.21 33.06
N ILE A 86 14.64 3.94 32.67
CA ILE A 86 14.96 5.26 33.22
C ILE A 86 15.09 6.26 32.06
N VAL A 87 14.33 7.35 32.11
CA VAL A 87 14.39 8.42 31.10
C VAL A 87 14.77 9.74 31.75
N VAL A 88 15.70 10.47 31.13
CA VAL A 88 16.13 11.81 31.56
C VAL A 88 15.71 12.84 30.52
N GLY A 89 14.74 13.69 30.85
CA GLY A 89 14.40 14.86 30.04
C GLY A 89 15.31 16.03 30.40
N MET A 90 16.00 16.61 29.43
CA MET A 90 16.92 17.72 29.65
C MET A 90 16.52 18.98 28.87
N ARG A 91 16.56 20.10 29.59
CA ARG A 91 16.47 21.46 29.04
C ARG A 91 17.77 22.20 29.35
N PHE A 92 18.40 22.74 28.31
CA PHE A 92 19.65 23.51 28.45
C PHE A 92 19.43 25.03 28.43
N ASP A 93 18.37 25.48 27.78
CA ASP A 93 18.14 26.89 27.50
C ASP A 93 17.22 27.53 28.56
N GLN A 94 17.54 28.75 28.97
CA GLN A 94 16.67 29.55 29.85
C GLN A 94 15.64 30.38 29.05
N ALA A 95 15.80 30.49 27.74
CA ALA A 95 14.85 31.19 26.88
C ALA A 95 13.47 30.54 26.89
N LYS A 96 12.41 31.36 26.93
CA LYS A 96 11.02 30.90 26.80
C LYS A 96 10.73 30.63 25.32
N LEU A 97 10.85 29.37 24.93
CA LEU A 97 10.47 28.87 23.60
C LEU A 97 9.18 28.06 23.71
N THR A 98 8.30 28.20 22.72
CA THR A 98 7.01 27.50 22.66
C THR A 98 7.12 25.97 22.76
N ILE A 99 8.25 25.40 22.35
CA ILE A 99 8.52 23.95 22.44
C ILE A 99 8.59 23.44 23.89
N TYR A 100 8.99 24.28 24.85
CA TYR A 100 9.06 23.89 26.27
C TYR A 100 7.69 23.88 26.95
N ASP A 101 6.73 24.60 26.38
CA ASP A 101 5.33 24.64 26.84
C ASP A 101 4.42 23.74 26.00
N SER A 102 4.98 23.01 25.03
CA SER A 102 4.23 22.14 24.14
C SER A 102 3.71 20.90 24.88
N ARG A 103 2.39 20.84 25.04
CA ARG A 103 1.67 19.70 25.65
C ARG A 103 2.09 18.37 25.03
N CYS A 104 2.16 18.26 23.70
CA CYS A 104 2.56 17.02 23.03
C CYS A 104 3.98 16.56 23.40
N HIS A 105 4.93 17.48 23.51
CA HIS A 105 6.31 17.14 23.87
C HIS A 105 6.41 16.68 25.33
N LEU A 106 5.68 17.35 26.23
CA LEU A 106 5.54 16.95 27.62
C LEU A 106 5.02 15.52 27.74
N LEU A 107 3.88 15.24 27.10
CA LEU A 107 3.23 13.93 27.18
C LEU A 107 4.12 12.83 26.63
N VAL A 108 4.76 13.04 25.47
CA VAL A 108 5.68 12.04 24.91
C VAL A 108 6.83 11.82 25.88
N MET A 109 7.55 12.88 26.29
CA MET A 109 8.73 12.78 27.14
C MET A 109 8.49 12.03 28.45
N MET A 110 7.36 12.29 29.12
CA MET A 110 7.01 11.70 30.42
C MET A 110 6.34 10.33 30.32
N SER A 111 6.04 9.82 29.12
CA SER A 111 5.42 8.50 28.95
C SER A 111 6.38 7.46 28.36
N ARG A 112 7.67 7.80 28.19
CA ARG A 112 8.68 6.88 27.63
C ARG A 112 9.39 6.05 28.70
N HIS A 113 9.18 6.32 29.99
CA HIS A 113 9.79 5.53 31.07
C HIS A 113 8.87 4.43 31.58
N THR A 114 9.44 3.33 32.04
CA THR A 114 8.70 2.26 32.71
C THR A 114 8.97 2.18 34.22
N LYS A 115 10.02 2.84 34.73
CA LYS A 115 10.33 2.91 36.17
C LYS A 115 10.51 4.33 36.69
N GLU A 116 11.47 5.09 36.15
CA GLU A 116 11.81 6.42 36.68
C GLU A 116 11.99 7.45 35.56
N PHE A 117 11.51 8.66 35.80
CA PHE A 117 11.70 9.82 34.94
C PHE A 117 12.34 10.96 35.71
N HIS A 118 13.41 11.51 35.15
CA HIS A 118 14.17 12.60 35.74
C HIS A 118 14.15 13.80 34.82
N TYR A 119 13.63 14.93 35.30
CA TYR A 119 13.69 16.19 34.57
C TYR A 119 14.77 17.11 35.13
N ILE A 120 15.72 17.47 34.26
CA ILE A 120 16.81 18.39 34.58
C ILE A 120 16.59 19.66 33.75
N SER A 121 16.26 20.75 34.45
CA SER A 121 16.05 22.07 33.85
C SER A 121 16.65 23.17 34.73
N PRO A 122 17.30 24.19 34.13
CA PRO A 122 17.83 25.34 34.86
C PRO A 122 16.74 26.26 35.42
N ILE A 123 15.49 26.14 34.97
CA ILE A 123 14.37 26.98 35.40
C ILE A 123 13.10 26.17 35.64
N ASP A 124 12.13 26.78 36.32
CA ASP A 124 10.77 26.25 36.42
C ASP A 124 10.00 26.51 35.13
N ASP A 125 9.39 25.47 34.58
CA ASP A 125 8.59 25.47 33.37
C ASP A 125 7.40 24.51 33.45
N ALA A 126 6.66 24.40 32.33
CA ALA A 126 5.49 23.53 32.23
C ALA A 126 5.77 22.09 32.69
N THR A 127 6.95 21.52 32.40
CA THR A 127 7.33 20.17 32.84
C THR A 127 7.49 20.10 34.34
N THR A 128 8.25 21.03 34.93
CA THR A 128 8.46 21.06 36.38
C THR A 128 7.15 21.28 37.16
N ASN A 129 6.27 22.13 36.64
CA ASN A 129 4.96 22.41 37.24
C ASN A 129 4.05 21.19 37.18
N TRP A 130 4.11 20.44 36.08
CA TRP A 130 3.33 19.22 35.93
C TRP A 130 3.84 18.11 36.84
N ILE A 131 5.16 17.90 36.92
CA ILE A 131 5.77 16.97 37.89
C ILE A 131 5.33 17.35 39.32
N ALA A 132 5.39 18.63 39.69
CA ALA A 132 4.94 19.09 41.00
C ALA A 132 3.44 18.88 41.25
N LYS A 133 2.60 18.97 40.21
CA LYS A 133 1.17 18.66 40.28
C LYS A 133 0.93 17.17 40.55
N VAL A 134 1.62 16.28 39.82
CA VAL A 134 1.50 14.83 40.02
C VAL A 134 2.04 14.39 41.38
N GLN A 135 3.12 15.01 41.84
CA GLN A 135 3.69 14.73 43.16
C GLN A 135 2.75 15.11 44.32
N LYS A 136 1.75 15.98 44.11
CA LYS A 136 0.75 16.34 45.13
C LYS A 136 -0.40 15.35 45.24
N LEU A 137 -0.61 14.48 44.24
CA LEU A 137 -1.65 13.44 44.32
C LEU A 137 -1.30 12.46 45.45
N SER A 138 -2.30 11.96 46.17
CA SER A 138 -2.12 10.89 47.15
C SER A 138 -1.92 9.54 46.46
N ASP A 139 -1.33 8.57 47.16
CA ASP A 139 -1.19 7.21 46.60
C ASP A 139 -2.55 6.56 46.37
N GLU A 140 -3.58 6.91 47.16
CA GLU A 140 -4.97 6.47 46.97
C GLU A 140 -5.55 7.02 45.66
N GLU A 141 -5.31 8.30 45.35
CA GLU A 141 -5.75 8.92 44.10
C GLU A 141 -5.08 8.28 42.89
N ILE A 142 -3.77 8.01 42.97
CA ILE A 142 -3.03 7.34 41.90
C ILE A 142 -3.52 5.89 41.71
N ASN A 143 -3.72 5.15 42.80
CA ASN A 143 -4.16 3.76 42.75
C ASN A 143 -5.60 3.59 42.24
N SER A 144 -6.43 4.65 42.28
CA SER A 144 -7.78 4.62 41.68
C SER A 144 -7.81 4.39 40.16
N TYR A 145 -6.66 4.57 39.48
CA TYR A 145 -6.50 4.33 38.05
C TYR A 145 -5.97 2.92 37.72
N ALA A 146 -5.71 2.08 38.73
CA ALA A 146 -5.21 0.71 38.55
C ALA A 146 -6.32 -0.25 38.11
N VAL A 147 -5.97 -1.23 37.27
CA VAL A 147 -6.87 -2.34 36.89
C VAL A 147 -6.16 -3.68 37.10
N GLU A 148 -6.85 -4.63 37.76
CA GLU A 148 -6.34 -5.98 37.97
C GLU A 148 -6.81 -6.95 36.88
N LYS A 149 -5.90 -7.81 36.39
CA LYS A 149 -6.20 -8.88 35.43
C LYS A 149 -6.30 -10.22 36.17
N LYS A 150 -7.50 -10.80 36.25
CA LYS A 150 -7.71 -12.23 36.53
C LYS A 150 -8.36 -12.87 35.31
N GLU A 151 -8.02 -14.14 35.07
CA GLU A 151 -8.39 -14.93 33.88
C GLU A 151 -9.71 -14.49 33.22
N GLY A 152 -9.58 -13.86 32.04
CA GLY A 152 -10.67 -13.61 31.11
C GLY A 152 -11.51 -12.34 31.28
N TYR A 153 -11.46 -11.60 32.41
CA TYR A 153 -12.30 -10.41 32.59
C TYR A 153 -11.60 -9.27 33.36
N LEU A 154 -11.82 -8.03 32.92
CA LEU A 154 -11.34 -6.79 33.55
C LEU A 154 -12.35 -6.31 34.60
N HIS A 155 -11.93 -6.15 35.85
CA HIS A 155 -12.73 -5.53 36.92
C HIS A 155 -12.18 -4.14 37.25
N PHE A 156 -13.06 -3.13 37.22
CA PHE A 156 -12.76 -1.80 37.75
C PHE A 156 -12.86 -1.85 39.29
N ALA A 157 -11.88 -1.30 40.00
CA ALA A 157 -12.00 -1.09 41.44
C ALA A 157 -13.19 -0.15 41.70
N GLN A 158 -14.14 -0.61 42.53
CA GLN A 158 -15.38 0.11 42.81
C GLN A 158 -15.08 1.53 43.34
N ARG A 159 -15.50 2.55 42.58
CA ARG A 159 -15.81 3.86 43.16
C ARG A 159 -17.25 3.79 43.64
N ASP A 160 -17.44 4.01 44.94
CA ASP A 160 -18.74 4.22 45.55
C ASP A 160 -19.52 5.31 44.77
N GLN A 161 -20.66 4.89 44.23
CA GLN A 161 -21.66 5.79 43.70
C GLN A 161 -22.28 6.55 44.86
N ASN A 162 -21.83 7.78 45.08
CA ASN A 162 -22.61 8.84 45.73
C ASN A 162 -21.87 10.16 45.57
N GLN A 163 -22.13 10.87 44.47
CA GLN A 163 -22.07 12.33 44.50
C GLN A 163 -23.04 12.89 43.47
N GLU A 164 -23.98 13.67 44.01
CA GLU A 164 -25.01 14.40 43.30
C GLU A 164 -24.41 15.33 42.25
N VAL A 165 -25.15 15.48 41.16
CA VAL A 165 -24.88 16.41 40.07
C VAL A 165 -24.95 17.84 40.63
N ASP A 166 -23.81 18.48 40.83
CA ASP A 166 -23.77 19.93 41.09
C ASP A 166 -23.69 20.66 39.74
N GLU A 167 -24.86 21.08 39.27
CA GLU A 167 -25.04 21.99 38.15
C GLU A 167 -24.54 23.40 38.53
N SER A 168 -23.23 23.63 38.55
CA SER A 168 -22.73 25.00 38.45
C SER A 168 -21.25 25.09 38.05
N TYR A 169 -21.00 25.90 37.00
CA TYR A 169 -19.71 26.37 36.44
C TYR A 169 -18.99 25.38 35.50
N TRP A 170 -18.94 25.57 34.17
CA TRP A 170 -18.58 26.80 33.45
C TRP A 170 -19.44 27.08 32.21
N ARG A 171 -19.88 28.33 32.12
CA ARG A 171 -20.53 28.96 30.97
C ARG A 171 -19.59 28.95 29.76
N PHE A 172 -19.89 28.14 28.75
CA PHE A 172 -19.46 28.44 27.40
C PHE A 172 -20.28 29.64 26.93
N GLY A 173 -19.56 30.74 26.68
CA GLY A 173 -20.13 31.94 26.10
C GLY A 173 -20.86 31.58 24.82
N GLU A 174 -22.04 32.19 24.69
CA GLU A 174 -22.85 32.24 23.49
C GLU A 174 -21.96 32.47 22.25
N MET A 175 -21.68 31.42 21.47
CA MET A 175 -21.42 31.60 20.05
C MET A 175 -22.77 31.73 19.37
N THR A 176 -23.28 32.97 19.44
CA THR A 176 -24.36 33.45 18.61
C THR A 176 -24.11 33.08 17.17
N ALA A 177 -25.14 32.51 16.53
CA ALA A 177 -25.32 32.51 15.10
C ALA A 177 -25.07 33.92 14.52
N ALA A 178 -23.88 34.16 13.98
CA ALA A 178 -23.58 35.26 13.06
C ALA A 178 -22.14 35.11 12.55
N GLY A 179 -22.02 34.49 11.38
CA GLY A 179 -20.79 34.42 10.63
C GLY A 179 -20.97 33.38 9.53
N PRO A 180 -21.41 33.74 8.32
CA PRO A 180 -21.53 32.77 7.25
C PRO A 180 -20.19 32.06 7.10
N LEU A 181 -20.22 30.75 6.84
CA LEU A 181 -19.13 30.11 6.09
C LEU A 181 -18.80 31.08 4.98
N THR A 182 -17.59 31.66 5.01
CA THR A 182 -17.09 32.41 3.87
C THR A 182 -16.95 31.38 2.77
N VAL A 183 -18.05 31.21 2.04
CA VAL A 183 -18.11 30.98 0.61
C VAL A 183 -16.81 31.56 0.07
N MET A 184 -15.89 30.70 -0.35
CA MET A 184 -14.83 31.16 -1.23
C MET A 184 -15.55 31.96 -2.31
N PRO A 185 -15.22 33.25 -2.49
CA PRO A 185 -16.03 34.12 -3.31
C PRO A 185 -16.24 33.45 -4.67
N GLU A 186 -17.50 33.22 -5.03
CA GLU A 186 -17.97 32.79 -6.36
C GLU A 186 -17.60 33.79 -7.48
N LYS A 187 -16.66 34.70 -7.23
CA LYS A 187 -16.22 35.75 -8.14
C LYS A 187 -14.71 35.74 -8.28
N PHE A 188 -14.15 34.62 -8.74
CA PHE A 188 -12.91 34.60 -9.53
C PHE A 188 -12.78 33.31 -10.37
N PHE A 189 -13.87 32.83 -10.97
CA PHE A 189 -13.78 31.80 -12.02
C PHE A 189 -14.83 32.00 -13.11
N THR A 190 -14.80 33.15 -13.78
CA THR A 190 -15.20 33.21 -15.18
C THR A 190 -13.99 32.78 -16.01
N TYR A 191 -13.90 31.50 -16.37
CA TYR A 191 -13.35 31.19 -17.68
C TYR A 191 -14.51 31.21 -18.65
N GLY A 192 -14.27 31.92 -19.75
CA GLY A 192 -15.29 32.46 -20.64
C GLY A 192 -16.31 31.45 -21.13
N GLU A 193 -17.50 32.03 -21.36
CA GLU A 193 -18.55 31.56 -22.24
C GLU A 193 -18.05 30.54 -23.28
N GLY A 194 -18.83 29.48 -23.41
CA GLY A 194 -18.63 28.44 -24.39
C GLY A 194 -18.25 29.00 -25.75
N LYS A 195 -17.09 28.57 -26.23
CA LYS A 195 -16.97 28.25 -27.63
C LYS A 195 -16.96 26.74 -27.70
N SER A 196 -18.14 26.17 -28.03
CA SER A 196 -18.13 24.86 -28.66
C SER A 196 -17.23 25.01 -29.88
N TYR A 197 -16.13 24.26 -29.90
CA TYR A 197 -15.48 24.01 -31.17
C TYR A 197 -16.42 23.03 -31.85
N ASP A 198 -17.23 23.54 -32.78
CA ASP A 198 -18.04 22.73 -33.68
C ASP A 198 -17.10 21.74 -34.40
N CYS A 199 -16.97 20.55 -33.82
CA CYS A 199 -16.35 19.43 -34.46
C CYS A 199 -17.31 18.97 -35.57
N VAL A 200 -16.82 19.07 -36.80
CA VAL A 200 -17.58 18.90 -38.04
C VAL A 200 -18.46 17.64 -37.98
N PRO A 201 -19.77 17.72 -38.28
CA PRO A 201 -20.73 16.63 -38.15
C PRO A 201 -20.31 15.30 -38.78
N GLU A 202 -19.48 15.30 -39.83
CA GLU A 202 -19.00 14.08 -40.48
C GLU A 202 -18.08 13.22 -39.60
N LYS A 203 -17.25 13.81 -38.72
CA LYS A 203 -16.36 13.07 -37.81
C LYS A 203 -17.10 12.46 -36.64
N ARG A 204 -18.14 13.16 -36.16
CA ARG A 204 -19.08 12.67 -35.15
C ARG A 204 -19.85 11.45 -35.68
N LYS A 205 -20.21 11.46 -36.96
CA LYS A 205 -20.89 10.36 -37.64
C LYS A 205 -20.01 9.11 -37.73
N ALA A 206 -18.72 9.24 -38.06
CA ALA A 206 -17.80 8.11 -38.19
C ALA A 206 -17.58 7.35 -36.86
N VAL A 207 -17.35 8.05 -35.75
CA VAL A 207 -17.17 7.42 -34.42
C VAL A 207 -18.49 6.80 -33.94
N ILE A 208 -19.61 7.48 -34.17
CA ILE A 208 -20.95 6.95 -33.87
C ILE A 208 -21.28 5.74 -34.76
N GLU A 209 -20.90 5.71 -36.03
CA GLU A 209 -21.07 4.57 -36.94
C GLU A 209 -20.18 3.40 -36.52
N THR A 210 -18.96 3.62 -36.05
CA THR A 210 -18.11 2.54 -35.51
C THR A 210 -18.69 1.95 -34.21
N ILE A 211 -19.12 2.79 -33.26
CA ILE A 211 -19.73 2.34 -32.01
C ILE A 211 -21.09 1.65 -32.29
N ARG A 212 -21.92 2.22 -33.18
CA ARG A 212 -23.21 1.63 -33.56
C ARG A 212 -23.09 0.37 -34.41
N SER A 213 -22.11 0.27 -35.30
CA SER A 213 -21.82 -0.96 -36.07
C SER A 213 -21.53 -2.12 -35.14
N ASN A 214 -20.71 -1.88 -34.10
CA ASN A 214 -20.37 -2.90 -33.11
C ASN A 214 -21.55 -3.28 -32.20
N ILE A 215 -22.52 -2.37 -32.00
CA ILE A 215 -23.71 -2.60 -31.17
C ILE A 215 -24.88 -3.22 -31.96
N ALA A 216 -25.05 -2.85 -33.24
CA ALA A 216 -26.22 -3.23 -34.04
C ALA A 216 -26.16 -4.65 -34.61
N GLU A 217 -24.98 -5.24 -34.77
CA GLU A 217 -24.84 -6.66 -35.18
C GLU A 217 -25.23 -7.67 -34.07
N LEU A 218 -25.54 -7.20 -32.85
CA LEU A 218 -25.73 -8.05 -31.65
C LEU A 218 -27.17 -8.10 -31.11
N TYR A 219 -28.13 -7.35 -31.67
CA TYR A 219 -29.51 -7.29 -31.15
C TYR A 219 -30.58 -7.62 -32.20
N THR A 220 -30.83 -8.92 -32.40
CA THR A 220 -32.14 -9.41 -32.87
C THR A 220 -32.59 -10.60 -32.02
N GLY A 221 -33.40 -10.35 -31.00
CA GLY A 221 -34.05 -11.39 -30.21
C GLY A 221 -35.32 -10.87 -29.52
N PRO A 222 -36.38 -11.68 -29.36
CA PRO A 222 -37.74 -11.21 -29.14
C PRO A 222 -38.08 -11.02 -27.66
N GLN A 223 -39.04 -10.11 -27.43
CA GLN A 223 -39.56 -9.69 -26.13
C GLN A 223 -40.51 -10.71 -25.48
N GLY A 224 -40.39 -10.85 -24.16
CA GLY A 224 -41.53 -10.95 -23.23
C GLY A 224 -41.93 -12.35 -22.73
N SER A 225 -41.80 -12.58 -21.42
CA SER A 225 -42.92 -12.95 -20.54
C SER A 225 -42.50 -12.99 -19.07
N ASP A 226 -43.34 -12.41 -18.22
CA ASP A 226 -43.17 -12.30 -16.76
C ASP A 226 -43.16 -13.68 -16.08
N MET A 227 -42.17 -13.94 -15.23
CA MET A 227 -42.21 -15.06 -14.28
C MET A 227 -41.77 -14.64 -12.89
N VAL A 228 -42.58 -15.03 -11.91
CA VAL A 228 -42.49 -14.73 -10.48
C VAL A 228 -41.31 -15.46 -9.85
N VAL A 229 -40.50 -14.72 -9.10
CA VAL A 229 -39.31 -15.18 -8.37
C VAL A 229 -39.74 -15.91 -7.10
N GLN A 230 -39.24 -17.13 -6.90
CA GLN A 230 -39.30 -17.83 -5.60
C GLN A 230 -37.87 -17.87 -5.03
N GLU A 231 -37.66 -17.21 -3.89
CA GLU A 231 -36.41 -17.23 -3.14
C GLU A 231 -36.17 -18.63 -2.55
N VAL A 232 -34.98 -19.19 -2.79
CA VAL A 232 -34.50 -20.41 -2.12
C VAL A 232 -33.51 -20.00 -1.01
N PRO A 233 -33.66 -20.50 0.23
CA PRO A 233 -32.80 -20.08 1.34
C PRO A 233 -31.35 -20.56 1.17
N ARG A 234 -30.42 -19.71 1.61
CA ARG A 234 -28.98 -20.00 1.72
C ARG A 234 -28.74 -20.98 2.87
N GLU A 235 -28.08 -22.10 2.62
CA GLU A 235 -27.51 -22.96 3.66
C GLU A 235 -25.99 -22.73 3.75
N ASP A 236 -25.52 -22.54 4.98
CA ASP A 236 -24.11 -22.39 5.31
C ASP A 236 -23.38 -23.73 5.09
N ILE A 237 -22.42 -23.75 4.15
CA ILE A 237 -21.59 -24.93 3.88
C ILE A 237 -20.55 -25.07 5.00
N VAL A 238 -20.70 -26.11 5.80
CA VAL A 238 -19.71 -26.56 6.80
C VAL A 238 -18.55 -27.25 6.08
N ASP A 239 -17.32 -26.86 6.45
CA ASP A 239 -16.05 -27.36 5.90
C ASP A 239 -15.78 -28.81 6.29
N GLU A 240 -16.20 -29.77 5.47
CA GLU A 240 -15.82 -31.19 5.58
C GLU A 240 -15.01 -31.61 4.35
N ASN A 241 -13.70 -31.39 4.33
CA ASN A 241 -12.79 -32.01 3.37
C ASN A 241 -11.74 -32.87 4.12
N PRO A 242 -11.39 -34.09 3.67
CA PRO A 242 -10.44 -34.95 4.38
C PRO A 242 -9.03 -34.35 4.37
N GLU A 243 -8.32 -34.45 5.49
CA GLU A 243 -6.95 -33.94 5.68
C GLU A 243 -6.03 -34.39 4.53
N ALA A 244 -5.52 -33.42 3.76
CA ALA A 244 -4.60 -33.70 2.66
C ALA A 244 -3.25 -34.22 3.21
N PRO A 245 -2.58 -35.16 2.51
CA PRO A 245 -1.27 -35.63 2.93
C PRO A 245 -0.26 -34.47 2.95
N THR A 246 0.30 -34.20 4.12
CA THR A 246 1.29 -33.14 4.34
C THR A 246 2.71 -33.62 4.07
N VAL A 247 3.51 -32.81 3.40
CA VAL A 247 4.96 -33.06 3.27
C VAL A 247 5.65 -32.84 4.62
N ALA A 248 6.38 -33.84 5.11
CA ALA A 248 7.17 -33.73 6.33
C ALA A 248 8.39 -32.82 6.10
N ALA A 249 8.58 -31.80 6.95
CA ALA A 249 9.70 -30.89 6.83
C ALA A 249 11.03 -31.58 7.18
N THR A 250 12.01 -31.50 6.28
CA THR A 250 13.40 -31.96 6.51
C THR A 250 14.40 -30.82 6.31
N VAL A 251 15.68 -31.06 6.58
CA VAL A 251 16.74 -30.06 6.30
C VAL A 251 16.88 -29.88 4.79
N ALA A 252 16.84 -28.62 4.33
CA ALA A 252 16.90 -28.30 2.91
C ALA A 252 18.31 -28.44 2.30
N ASP A 253 18.38 -29.02 1.10
CA ASP A 253 19.57 -29.10 0.25
C ASP A 253 19.64 -27.93 -0.74
N ILE A 254 20.53 -26.97 -0.44
CA ILE A 254 20.79 -25.82 -1.32
C ILE A 254 21.49 -26.23 -2.62
N GLY A 255 22.29 -27.30 -2.59
CA GLY A 255 22.94 -27.81 -3.80
C GLY A 255 21.89 -28.24 -4.81
N ALA A 256 20.86 -28.95 -4.35
CA ALA A 256 19.72 -29.33 -5.18
C ALA A 256 18.96 -28.11 -5.73
N LEU A 257 18.70 -27.09 -4.91
CA LEU A 257 18.10 -25.83 -5.39
C LEU A 257 18.96 -25.13 -6.45
N GLN A 258 20.28 -25.08 -6.24
CA GLN A 258 21.21 -24.48 -7.22
C GLN A 258 21.21 -25.26 -8.54
N THR A 259 21.21 -26.59 -8.50
CA THR A 259 21.12 -27.44 -9.69
C THR A 259 19.84 -27.15 -10.47
N VAL A 260 18.68 -27.11 -9.80
CA VAL A 260 17.40 -26.82 -10.47
C VAL A 260 17.39 -25.39 -11.03
N TYR A 261 17.94 -24.41 -10.31
CA TYR A 261 18.06 -23.05 -10.85
C TYR A 261 18.89 -22.99 -12.13
N ASP A 262 20.03 -23.68 -12.16
CA ASP A 262 20.95 -23.72 -13.29
C ASP A 262 20.37 -24.52 -14.48
N GLU A 263 19.47 -25.47 -14.23
CA GLU A 263 18.66 -26.14 -15.27
C GLU A 263 17.66 -25.17 -15.92
N ILE A 264 16.99 -24.33 -15.11
CA ILE A 264 15.99 -23.36 -15.60
C ILE A 264 16.66 -22.20 -16.36
N PHE A 265 17.77 -21.68 -15.82
CA PHE A 265 18.50 -20.54 -16.41
C PHE A 265 19.99 -20.86 -16.62
N PRO A 266 20.34 -21.66 -17.65
CA PRO A 266 21.72 -22.08 -17.88
C PRO A 266 22.69 -20.92 -17.99
N GLY A 267 23.74 -20.97 -17.17
CA GLY A 267 24.82 -19.97 -17.13
C GLY A 267 24.46 -18.63 -16.49
N ALA A 268 23.19 -18.37 -16.18
CA ALA A 268 22.76 -17.08 -15.65
C ALA A 268 23.27 -16.81 -14.23
N SER A 269 23.40 -17.86 -13.42
CA SER A 269 23.97 -17.82 -12.06
C SER A 269 25.49 -17.62 -12.02
N LEU A 270 26.19 -17.86 -13.15
CA LEU A 270 27.64 -17.74 -13.27
C LEU A 270 28.09 -16.35 -13.76
N HIS A 271 27.14 -15.53 -14.24
CA HIS A 271 27.43 -14.17 -14.66
C HIS A 271 27.76 -13.29 -13.45
N ASN A 272 28.81 -12.47 -13.56
CA ASN A 272 29.22 -11.58 -12.48
C ASN A 272 28.52 -10.21 -12.60
N TYR A 273 27.44 -10.04 -11.83
CA TYR A 273 26.65 -8.81 -11.79
C TYR A 273 27.24 -7.71 -10.88
N ASP A 274 28.33 -7.95 -10.14
CA ASP A 274 28.86 -7.02 -9.12
C ASP A 274 29.35 -5.70 -9.70
N TYR A 275 29.74 -5.69 -10.98
CA TYR A 275 30.31 -4.53 -11.66
C TYR A 275 29.33 -3.85 -12.62
N ASP A 276 28.12 -4.38 -12.80
CA ASP A 276 27.15 -3.85 -13.75
C ASP A 276 26.84 -2.38 -13.53
N HIS A 277 26.56 -2.00 -12.28
CA HIS A 277 26.27 -0.61 -11.93
C HIS A 277 27.47 0.30 -12.19
N LYS A 278 28.67 -0.12 -11.80
CA LYS A 278 29.90 0.66 -12.03
C LYS A 278 30.21 0.82 -13.51
N HIS A 279 30.01 -0.22 -14.31
CA HIS A 279 30.15 -0.15 -15.76
C HIS A 279 29.11 0.79 -16.38
N PHE A 280 27.87 0.77 -15.89
CA PHE A 280 26.83 1.68 -16.35
C PHE A 280 27.16 3.14 -16.01
N GLU A 281 27.59 3.44 -14.78
CA GLU A 281 28.02 4.78 -14.36
C GLU A 281 29.23 5.29 -15.14
N ALA A 282 30.18 4.41 -15.49
CA ALA A 282 31.35 4.77 -16.29
C ALA A 282 31.06 4.78 -17.81
N SER A 283 29.86 4.38 -18.23
CA SER A 283 29.53 4.29 -19.65
C SER A 283 29.32 5.66 -20.28
N THR A 284 29.34 5.71 -21.62
CA THR A 284 28.97 6.89 -22.39
C THR A 284 27.46 7.00 -22.62
N TYR A 285 26.65 6.24 -21.87
CA TYR A 285 25.21 6.23 -22.03
C TYR A 285 24.61 7.60 -21.73
N GLN A 286 23.75 8.07 -22.63
CA GLN A 286 23.03 9.33 -22.47
C GLN A 286 21.53 9.02 -22.37
N PRO A 287 20.92 9.16 -21.18
CA PRO A 287 19.49 8.97 -21.01
C PRO A 287 18.71 9.93 -21.90
N LYS A 288 17.76 9.39 -22.68
CA LYS A 288 16.83 10.19 -23.48
C LYS A 288 15.71 10.70 -22.58
N VAL A 289 15.90 11.88 -22.03
CA VAL A 289 14.94 12.54 -21.14
C VAL A 289 14.36 13.79 -21.77
N GLU A 290 13.08 14.05 -21.50
CA GLU A 290 12.32 15.19 -22.01
C GLU A 290 11.75 15.97 -20.82
N ASN A 291 11.55 17.28 -21.00
CA ASN A 291 10.96 18.16 -19.98
C ASN A 291 11.62 18.04 -18.59
N VAL A 292 12.95 18.14 -18.56
CA VAL A 292 13.75 18.01 -17.34
C VAL A 292 14.59 19.26 -17.13
N GLU A 293 14.65 19.72 -15.88
CA GLU A 293 15.63 20.70 -15.40
C GLU A 293 16.62 19.99 -14.48
N ILE A 294 17.91 20.27 -14.67
CA ILE A 294 18.99 19.69 -13.87
C ILE A 294 19.83 20.79 -13.26
N LEU A 295 19.90 20.82 -11.93
CA LEU A 295 20.83 21.64 -11.18
C LEU A 295 22.17 20.92 -11.11
N ILE A 296 23.10 21.34 -11.96
CA ILE A 296 24.41 20.68 -12.14
C ILE A 296 25.17 20.56 -10.82
N ASN A 297 25.09 21.58 -9.96
CA ASN A 297 25.79 21.68 -8.68
C ASN A 297 25.24 20.80 -7.55
N LYS A 298 24.14 20.07 -7.76
CA LYS A 298 23.57 19.15 -6.77
C LYS A 298 23.72 17.71 -7.21
N ASN A 299 24.74 17.02 -6.70
CA ASN A 299 24.94 15.59 -6.90
C ASN A 299 25.37 14.92 -5.60
N SER A 300 24.44 14.76 -4.67
CA SER A 300 24.74 14.04 -3.44
C SER A 300 24.89 12.56 -3.76
N VAL A 301 26.10 12.03 -3.57
CA VAL A 301 26.33 10.58 -3.59
C VAL A 301 26.20 10.11 -2.14
N ASN A 302 25.15 9.34 -1.86
CA ASN A 302 24.98 8.72 -0.55
C ASN A 302 25.91 7.51 -0.46
N ILE A 303 26.90 7.59 0.43
CA ILE A 303 27.77 6.46 0.75
C ILE A 303 27.04 5.59 1.77
N PRO A 304 26.76 4.30 1.46
CA PRO A 304 26.13 3.41 2.42
C PRO A 304 26.90 3.36 3.74
N SER A 305 26.20 3.49 4.86
CA SER A 305 26.80 3.42 6.20
C SER A 305 27.17 2.00 6.62
N PHE A 306 26.55 1.00 6.00
CA PHE A 306 26.72 -0.42 6.28
C PHE A 306 26.55 -1.24 4.99
N ASP A 307 27.12 -2.44 4.98
CA ASP A 307 27.03 -3.42 3.92
C ASP A 307 25.78 -4.29 4.06
N LYS A 308 25.36 -4.88 2.94
CA LYS A 308 24.25 -5.83 2.87
C LYS A 308 24.75 -7.26 2.99
N MET A 309 23.83 -8.16 3.33
CA MET A 309 24.12 -9.59 3.41
C MET A 309 24.14 -10.22 2.01
N SER A 310 25.03 -11.19 1.82
CA SER A 310 25.22 -11.90 0.56
C SER A 310 24.51 -13.26 0.59
N PRO A 311 23.67 -13.58 -0.42
CA PRO A 311 23.04 -14.89 -0.52
C PRO A 311 24.06 -15.96 -0.94
N LEU A 312 23.92 -17.18 -0.42
CA LEU A 312 24.68 -18.34 -0.87
C LEU A 312 24.14 -18.90 -2.20
N LEU A 313 22.82 -18.82 -2.41
CA LEU A 313 22.21 -19.24 -3.68
C LEU A 313 22.52 -18.21 -4.76
N ARG A 314 23.11 -18.65 -5.88
CA ARG A 314 23.46 -17.79 -7.00
C ARG A 314 22.31 -17.75 -7.98
N THR A 315 21.77 -16.55 -8.20
CA THR A 315 20.70 -16.31 -9.17
C THR A 315 21.01 -15.08 -10.02
N ALA A 316 20.26 -14.90 -11.11
CA ALA A 316 20.34 -13.74 -11.99
C ALA A 316 19.62 -12.49 -11.45
N VAL A 317 19.41 -12.40 -10.12
CA VAL A 317 18.85 -11.19 -9.52
C VAL A 317 19.87 -10.06 -9.65
N PRO A 318 19.49 -8.91 -10.24
CA PRO A 318 20.38 -7.77 -10.33
C PRO A 318 20.86 -7.33 -8.95
N LYS A 319 22.11 -6.87 -8.87
CA LYS A 319 22.63 -6.23 -7.67
C LYS A 319 21.87 -4.95 -7.38
N ILE A 320 21.75 -4.59 -6.10
CA ILE A 320 21.21 -3.30 -5.69
C ILE A 320 21.93 -2.17 -6.43
N ARG A 321 21.14 -1.21 -6.94
CA ARG A 321 21.64 -0.01 -7.61
C ARG A 321 21.87 1.08 -6.60
N ASP A 322 23.00 1.76 -6.68
CA ASP A 322 23.19 3.00 -5.94
C ASP A 322 22.28 4.07 -6.54
N LYS A 323 21.74 4.93 -5.68
CA LYS A 323 20.95 6.07 -6.17
C LYS A 323 21.91 7.12 -6.70
N THR A 324 22.02 7.20 -8.01
CA THR A 324 22.78 8.23 -8.71
C THR A 324 21.85 9.05 -9.59
N ARG A 325 22.33 10.21 -10.05
CA ARG A 325 21.62 11.01 -11.05
C ARG A 325 21.45 10.23 -12.36
N LEU A 326 22.45 9.46 -12.80
CA LEU A 326 22.38 8.71 -14.05
C LEU A 326 21.33 7.60 -13.97
N GLU A 327 21.30 6.82 -12.89
CA GLU A 327 20.27 5.80 -12.64
C GLU A 327 18.87 6.41 -12.58
N LEU A 328 18.72 7.55 -11.90
CA LEU A 328 17.45 8.27 -11.86
C LEU A 328 17.00 8.69 -13.27
N LEU A 329 17.87 9.33 -14.05
CA LEU A 329 17.53 9.79 -15.39
C LEU A 329 17.29 8.63 -16.36
N TYR A 330 18.02 7.52 -16.20
CA TYR A 330 17.77 6.29 -16.94
C TYR A 330 16.39 5.71 -16.62
N ALA A 331 16.04 5.60 -15.33
CA ALA A 331 14.73 5.14 -14.91
C ALA A 331 13.62 6.06 -15.44
N VAL A 332 13.78 7.38 -15.35
CA VAL A 332 12.85 8.38 -15.90
C VAL A 332 12.70 8.23 -17.42
N ALA A 333 13.80 8.06 -18.16
CA ALA A 333 13.76 7.83 -19.60
C ALA A 333 12.90 6.61 -19.97
N GLN A 334 13.02 5.52 -19.21
CA GLN A 334 12.26 4.29 -19.46
C GLN A 334 10.81 4.36 -18.96
N ARG A 335 10.57 5.03 -17.83
CA ARG A 335 9.30 4.98 -17.09
C ARG A 335 8.39 6.19 -17.30
N ASN A 336 8.90 7.34 -17.73
CA ASN A 336 8.12 8.56 -17.86
C ASN A 336 8.28 9.25 -19.22
N CYS A 337 9.39 9.02 -19.93
CA CYS A 337 9.61 9.59 -21.25
C CYS A 337 9.17 8.64 -22.37
N SER A 338 9.18 9.18 -23.60
CA SER A 338 8.91 8.45 -24.84
C SER A 338 7.61 7.65 -24.79
N VAL A 339 6.54 8.32 -24.34
CA VAL A 339 5.18 7.77 -24.33
C VAL A 339 4.75 7.50 -25.78
N ALA A 340 4.25 6.30 -26.05
CA ALA A 340 3.74 5.95 -27.35
C ALA A 340 2.51 6.84 -27.67
N LYS A 341 2.33 7.19 -28.95
CA LYS A 341 1.16 7.95 -29.43
C LYS A 341 0.36 7.06 -30.36
N LEU A 342 -0.33 6.08 -29.80
CA LEU A 342 -1.11 5.06 -30.52
C LEU A 342 -2.56 5.52 -30.76
N ARG A 343 -3.04 6.47 -29.97
CA ARG A 343 -4.45 6.86 -29.93
C ARG A 343 -4.89 7.71 -31.13
N ALA A 344 -6.11 7.49 -31.59
CA ALA A 344 -6.77 8.35 -32.58
C ALA A 344 -7.31 9.65 -31.96
N LEU A 345 -7.35 10.73 -32.76
CA LEU A 345 -7.89 12.03 -32.33
C LEU A 345 -9.39 11.92 -32.00
N SER A 346 -9.78 12.29 -30.79
CA SER A 346 -11.17 12.26 -30.30
C SER A 346 -11.43 13.33 -29.23
N ASP A 347 -12.70 13.71 -29.03
CA ASP A 347 -13.11 14.57 -27.91
C ASP A 347 -13.08 13.77 -26.61
N GLU A 348 -12.05 14.01 -25.80
CA GLU A 348 -11.79 13.22 -24.59
C GLU A 348 -12.84 13.40 -23.50
N GLY A 349 -13.49 14.57 -23.44
CA GLY A 349 -14.53 14.84 -22.45
C GLY A 349 -15.76 13.99 -22.74
N TRP A 350 -16.28 14.08 -23.97
CA TRP A 350 -17.44 13.31 -24.38
C TRP A 350 -17.19 11.80 -24.38
N VAL A 351 -16.04 11.36 -24.91
CA VAL A 351 -15.68 9.93 -24.95
C VAL A 351 -15.55 9.34 -23.55
N SER A 352 -14.94 10.07 -22.60
CA SER A 352 -14.80 9.58 -21.23
C SER A 352 -16.15 9.34 -20.55
N GLY A 353 -17.14 10.22 -20.76
CA GLY A 353 -18.48 10.04 -20.19
C GLY A 353 -19.15 8.76 -20.67
N HIS A 354 -19.08 8.50 -21.98
CA HIS A 354 -19.62 7.26 -22.55
C HIS A 354 -18.89 6.01 -22.03
N MET A 355 -17.56 6.07 -21.87
CA MET A 355 -16.78 4.96 -21.31
C MET A 355 -17.13 4.69 -19.84
N VAL A 356 -17.43 5.73 -19.06
CA VAL A 356 -17.95 5.58 -17.69
C VAL A 356 -19.32 4.92 -17.72
N ASP A 357 -20.20 5.28 -18.65
CA ASP A 357 -21.51 4.60 -18.79
C ASP A 357 -21.33 3.12 -19.19
N VAL A 358 -20.40 2.80 -20.08
CA VAL A 358 -20.05 1.40 -20.43
C VAL A 358 -19.54 0.64 -19.20
N PHE A 359 -18.70 1.27 -18.37
CA PHE A 359 -18.26 0.69 -17.10
C PHE A 359 -19.46 0.36 -16.21
N VAL A 360 -20.36 1.33 -16.02
CA VAL A 360 -21.56 1.17 -15.17
C VAL A 360 -22.45 0.05 -15.69
N ASP A 361 -22.81 0.07 -16.97
CA ASP A 361 -23.69 -0.93 -17.56
C ASP A 361 -23.11 -2.36 -17.54
N THR A 362 -21.78 -2.48 -17.52
CA THR A 362 -21.10 -3.77 -17.58
C THR A 362 -20.94 -4.38 -16.19
N TYR A 363 -20.47 -3.59 -15.23
CA TYR A 363 -19.99 -4.10 -13.95
C TYR A 363 -20.96 -3.92 -12.79
N ILE A 364 -21.92 -2.99 -12.87
CA ILE A 364 -22.88 -2.78 -11.80
C ILE A 364 -24.03 -3.78 -11.95
N ALA A 365 -24.34 -4.48 -10.87
CA ALA A 365 -25.44 -5.45 -10.88
C ALA A 365 -26.77 -4.71 -11.10
N PRO A 366 -27.67 -5.17 -11.99
CA PRO A 366 -28.94 -4.50 -12.27
C PRO A 366 -29.79 -4.28 -11.02
N GLU A 367 -29.78 -5.24 -10.08
CA GLU A 367 -30.48 -5.18 -8.81
C GLU A 367 -30.00 -4.04 -7.91
N TYR A 368 -28.78 -3.53 -8.13
CA TYR A 368 -28.21 -2.39 -7.40
C TYR A 368 -28.16 -1.12 -8.25
N SER A 369 -28.78 -1.09 -9.43
CA SER A 369 -28.73 0.08 -10.33
C SER A 369 -29.31 1.35 -9.69
N ASP A 370 -30.45 1.22 -8.99
CA ASP A 370 -31.08 2.35 -8.29
C ASP A 370 -30.18 2.87 -7.15
N MET A 371 -29.65 1.96 -6.31
CA MET A 371 -28.72 2.31 -5.23
C MET A 371 -27.46 3.00 -5.78
N PHE A 372 -26.90 2.49 -6.87
CA PHE A 372 -25.74 3.11 -7.50
C PHE A 372 -26.05 4.52 -8.03
N ALA A 373 -27.25 4.74 -8.59
CA ALA A 373 -27.69 6.05 -9.04
C ALA A 373 -27.91 7.04 -7.87
N GLU A 374 -28.18 6.54 -6.66
CA GLU A 374 -28.30 7.37 -5.45
C GLU A 374 -26.94 7.83 -4.90
N PHE A 375 -25.85 7.06 -5.09
CA PHE A 375 -24.54 7.43 -4.56
C PHE A 375 -24.04 8.82 -4.99
N GLU A 376 -24.32 9.24 -6.23
CA GLU A 376 -23.98 10.59 -6.70
C GLU A 376 -24.82 11.69 -6.02
N LYS A 377 -26.08 11.37 -5.67
CA LYS A 377 -26.98 12.28 -4.94
C LYS A 377 -26.69 12.34 -3.45
N GLU A 378 -26.03 11.32 -2.92
CA GLU A 378 -25.59 11.22 -1.53
C GLU A 378 -24.04 11.18 -1.44
N PRO A 379 -23.38 12.35 -1.58
CA PRO A 379 -21.93 12.42 -1.57
C PRO A 379 -21.34 11.86 -0.28
N ILE A 380 -20.24 11.11 -0.43
CA ILE A 380 -19.46 10.53 0.66
C ILE A 380 -19.08 11.64 1.65
N GLN A 381 -19.38 11.42 2.92
CA GLN A 381 -18.87 12.22 4.03
C GLN A 381 -17.75 11.46 4.74
N ILE A 382 -16.69 12.17 5.11
CA ILE A 382 -15.60 11.60 5.90
C ILE A 382 -15.80 12.05 7.34
N ASP A 383 -16.17 11.09 8.17
CA ASP A 383 -16.24 11.22 9.62
C ASP A 383 -14.87 10.88 10.26
N GLU A 384 -14.76 11.16 11.55
CA GLU A 384 -13.54 10.92 12.32
C GLU A 384 -13.17 9.43 12.35
N GLU A 385 -14.16 8.55 12.42
CA GLU A 385 -13.96 7.10 12.43
C GLU A 385 -13.31 6.62 11.13
N ALA A 386 -13.85 7.00 9.98
CA ALA A 386 -13.33 6.64 8.66
C ALA A 386 -11.92 7.20 8.42
N PHE A 387 -11.64 8.41 8.92
CA PHE A 387 -10.30 8.99 8.87
C PHE A 387 -9.32 8.20 9.75
N ASN A 388 -9.71 7.88 10.99
CA ASN A 388 -8.89 7.10 11.92
C ASN A 388 -8.64 5.68 11.41
N ASP A 389 -9.64 5.04 10.82
CA ASP A 389 -9.51 3.73 10.20
C ASP A 389 -8.57 3.74 8.99
N TRP A 390 -8.57 4.82 8.21
CA TRP A 390 -7.56 5.01 7.17
C TRP A 390 -6.16 5.21 7.78
N ILE A 391 -6.01 6.01 8.83
CA ILE A 391 -4.71 6.24 9.51
C ILE A 391 -4.13 4.93 10.05
N LYS A 392 -4.94 4.05 10.65
CA LYS A 392 -4.48 2.76 11.17
C LYS A 392 -3.79 1.89 10.11
N THR A 393 -4.09 2.09 8.82
CA THR A 393 -3.44 1.40 7.71
C THR A 393 -2.06 1.97 7.34
N LYS A 394 -1.62 3.06 7.99
CA LYS A 394 -0.37 3.77 7.69
C LYS A 394 0.60 3.65 8.87
N GLU A 395 1.72 3.00 8.66
CA GLU A 395 2.74 2.80 9.70
C GLU A 395 3.38 4.12 10.18
N ASP A 396 3.52 5.12 9.30
CA ASP A 396 4.29 6.36 9.54
C ASP A 396 3.50 7.67 9.31
N PHE A 397 2.16 7.65 9.44
CA PHE A 397 1.37 8.87 9.25
C PHE A 397 1.54 9.84 10.42
N LYS A 398 2.06 11.04 10.15
CA LYS A 398 2.29 12.06 11.17
C LYS A 398 1.03 12.93 11.34
N LEU A 399 0.22 12.60 12.35
CA LEU A 399 -1.05 13.30 12.65
C LEU A 399 -0.90 14.83 12.75
N GLY A 400 0.23 15.31 13.29
CA GLY A 400 0.54 16.74 13.43
C GLY A 400 0.70 17.51 12.11
N LEU A 401 0.75 16.83 10.95
CA LEU A 401 0.73 17.51 9.65
C LEU A 401 -0.65 18.08 9.30
N MET A 402 -1.72 17.59 9.94
CA MET A 402 -3.09 18.07 9.72
C MET A 402 -3.54 19.13 10.73
N THR A 403 -2.81 19.30 11.82
CA THR A 403 -3.14 20.27 12.88
C THR A 403 -2.62 21.67 12.63
N ASP A 404 -1.83 21.87 11.57
CA ASP A 404 -1.43 23.20 11.13
C ASP A 404 -2.61 23.86 10.40
N ASP A 405 -3.19 24.92 11.00
CA ASP A 405 -4.18 25.84 10.40
C ASP A 405 -3.66 26.56 9.13
N ALA A 406 -2.47 26.21 8.66
CA ALA A 406 -1.87 26.72 7.44
C ALA A 406 -2.74 26.36 6.23
N PRO A 407 -3.13 27.35 5.40
CA PRO A 407 -3.93 27.12 4.20
C PRO A 407 -3.29 26.05 3.32
N PHE A 408 -4.09 25.10 2.84
CA PHE A 408 -3.64 24.08 1.88
C PHE A 408 -3.59 24.72 0.47
N PRO A 409 -2.39 25.04 -0.07
CA PRO A 409 -2.28 25.69 -1.36
C PRO A 409 -2.55 24.68 -2.46
N TYR A 410 -3.36 25.06 -3.44
CA TYR A 410 -3.69 24.21 -4.58
C TYR A 410 -2.47 23.70 -5.36
N ASP A 411 -1.37 24.47 -5.38
CA ASP A 411 -0.11 24.08 -6.01
C ASP A 411 0.57 22.89 -5.32
N GLU A 412 0.18 22.51 -4.11
CA GLU A 412 0.67 21.29 -3.47
C GLU A 412 0.21 20.02 -4.21
N PHE A 413 -0.98 20.02 -4.82
CA PHE A 413 -1.46 18.86 -5.59
C PHE A 413 -0.53 18.50 -6.74
N LYS A 414 0.18 19.48 -7.28
CA LYS A 414 1.02 19.35 -8.47
C LYS A 414 2.46 18.95 -8.17
N LYS A 415 2.85 18.87 -6.88
CA LYS A 415 4.24 18.62 -6.47
C LYS A 415 4.42 17.20 -5.97
N TYR A 416 5.45 16.55 -6.49
CA TYR A 416 5.78 15.16 -6.18
C TYR A 416 7.26 15.03 -5.83
N ASP A 417 7.58 14.19 -4.85
CA ASP A 417 8.94 13.78 -4.59
C ASP A 417 9.29 12.63 -5.55
N LEU A 418 10.41 12.77 -6.25
CA LEU A 418 10.91 11.84 -7.26
C LEU A 418 12.08 11.04 -6.71
N SER A 419 11.95 9.71 -6.77
CA SER A 419 13.01 8.77 -6.40
C SER A 419 12.95 7.48 -7.22
N ILE A 420 13.89 6.58 -7.00
CA ILE A 420 13.91 5.24 -7.59
C ILE A 420 14.01 4.17 -6.49
N LYS A 421 13.45 2.98 -6.77
CA LYS A 421 13.77 1.77 -6.01
C LYS A 421 15.18 1.32 -6.37
N THR A 422 15.97 0.94 -5.37
CA THR A 422 17.34 0.43 -5.57
C THR A 422 17.35 -1.01 -6.07
N THR A 423 16.27 -1.76 -5.86
CA THR A 423 16.09 -3.12 -6.38
C THR A 423 15.39 -3.10 -7.74
N CYS A 424 15.90 -3.90 -8.67
CA CYS A 424 15.27 -4.13 -9.97
C CYS A 424 14.47 -5.43 -9.95
N LYS A 425 13.36 -5.47 -10.70
CA LYS A 425 12.59 -6.72 -10.88
C LYS A 425 13.47 -7.74 -11.62
N PRO A 426 13.54 -9.00 -11.16
CA PRO A 426 14.29 -10.03 -11.87
C PRO A 426 13.62 -10.37 -13.20
N THR A 427 14.44 -10.58 -14.22
CA THR A 427 13.98 -11.06 -15.53
C THR A 427 13.94 -12.59 -15.50
N LEU A 428 12.77 -13.18 -15.68
CA LEU A 428 12.55 -14.64 -15.60
C LEU A 428 12.73 -15.33 -16.97
N ASN A 429 13.73 -14.89 -17.73
CA ASN A 429 14.12 -15.48 -19.01
C ASN A 429 15.61 -15.22 -19.26
N GLN A 430 16.17 -15.79 -20.33
CA GLN A 430 17.61 -15.69 -20.63
C GLN A 430 18.09 -14.24 -20.87
N ALA A 431 17.20 -13.27 -21.14
CA ALA A 431 17.58 -11.88 -21.29
C ALA A 431 18.10 -11.25 -19.99
N CYS A 432 17.99 -11.93 -18.84
CA CYS A 432 18.59 -11.51 -17.57
C CYS A 432 20.10 -11.25 -17.65
N VAL A 433 20.84 -11.98 -18.50
CA VAL A 433 22.30 -11.81 -18.65
C VAL A 433 22.70 -10.73 -19.65
N THR A 434 21.78 -10.30 -20.52
CA THR A 434 22.07 -9.35 -21.61
C THR A 434 21.44 -7.98 -21.41
N THR A 435 20.47 -7.86 -20.51
CA THR A 435 19.66 -6.65 -20.35
C THR A 435 19.92 -5.96 -19.01
N TYR A 436 20.42 -4.73 -19.09
CA TYR A 436 20.49 -3.85 -17.92
C TYR A 436 19.09 -3.37 -17.55
N SER A 437 18.53 -3.89 -16.45
CA SER A 437 17.16 -3.60 -16.05
C SER A 437 17.02 -2.23 -15.40
N ALA A 438 16.05 -1.44 -15.88
CA ALA A 438 15.77 -0.11 -15.34
C ALA A 438 15.07 -0.16 -13.97
N PRO A 439 15.53 0.66 -13.00
CA PRO A 439 14.86 0.84 -11.72
C PRO A 439 13.39 1.26 -11.86
N GLN A 440 12.59 1.00 -10.82
CA GLN A 440 11.23 1.55 -10.74
C GLN A 440 11.28 2.99 -10.24
N VAL A 441 10.60 3.90 -10.95
CA VAL A 441 10.41 5.28 -10.52
C VAL A 441 9.29 5.35 -9.48
N ILE A 442 9.54 6.11 -8.41
CA ILE A 442 8.56 6.46 -7.40
C ILE A 442 8.29 7.96 -7.51
N ALA A 443 7.03 8.31 -7.77
CA ALA A 443 6.52 9.67 -7.72
C ALA A 443 5.51 9.77 -6.57
N ALA A 444 5.95 10.28 -5.43
CA ALA A 444 5.17 10.30 -4.21
C ALA A 444 4.59 11.69 -3.93
N GLN A 445 3.30 11.74 -3.63
CA GLN A 445 2.67 12.97 -3.16
C GLN A 445 2.88 13.14 -1.65
N ASN A 446 2.77 14.37 -1.17
CA ASN A 446 2.91 14.65 0.25
C ASN A 446 1.81 13.94 1.09
N GLN A 447 2.10 13.71 2.38
CA GLN A 447 1.17 13.00 3.26
C GLN A 447 -0.17 13.73 3.43
N ARG A 448 -0.20 15.07 3.31
CA ARG A 448 -1.42 15.87 3.37
C ARG A 448 -2.40 15.53 2.24
N CYS A 449 -1.92 15.47 1.01
CA CYS A 449 -2.73 15.06 -0.14
C CYS A 449 -3.24 13.62 0.02
N ASN A 450 -2.38 12.71 0.46
CA ASN A 450 -2.77 11.31 0.65
C ASN A 450 -3.88 11.15 1.69
N ALA A 451 -3.87 11.97 2.74
CA ALA A 451 -4.91 11.98 3.76
C ALA A 451 -6.19 12.72 3.33
N LEU A 452 -6.09 13.68 2.40
CA LEU A 452 -7.26 14.28 1.78
C LEU A 452 -8.00 13.25 0.91
N PHE A 453 -7.30 12.47 0.09
CA PHE A 453 -7.92 11.58 -0.89
C PHE A 453 -8.18 10.16 -0.35
N GLY A 454 -7.28 9.63 0.48
CA GLY A 454 -7.29 8.23 0.92
C GLY A 454 -8.61 7.74 1.54
N PRO A 455 -9.20 8.47 2.50
CA PRO A 455 -10.49 8.09 3.10
C PRO A 455 -11.64 8.01 2.08
N TYR A 456 -11.71 8.97 1.15
CA TYR A 456 -12.71 8.95 0.07
C TYR A 456 -12.55 7.75 -0.85
N VAL A 457 -11.31 7.42 -1.22
CA VAL A 457 -11.01 6.27 -2.07
C VAL A 457 -11.47 4.97 -1.42
N ARG A 458 -11.21 4.80 -0.12
CA ARG A 458 -11.65 3.62 0.62
C ARG A 458 -13.19 3.51 0.66
N LYS A 459 -13.90 4.58 1.02
CA LYS A 459 -15.37 4.58 1.01
C LYS A 459 -15.95 4.35 -0.40
N ALA A 460 -15.35 4.93 -1.44
CA ALA A 460 -15.77 4.74 -2.82
C ALA A 460 -15.56 3.30 -3.30
N MET A 461 -14.41 2.69 -2.99
CA MET A 461 -14.16 1.28 -3.31
C MET A 461 -15.12 0.35 -2.57
N ASN A 462 -15.44 0.63 -1.30
CA ASN A 462 -16.44 -0.13 -0.55
C ASN A 462 -17.83 -0.02 -1.21
N ARG A 463 -18.25 1.17 -1.64
CA ARG A 463 -19.49 1.37 -2.40
C ARG A 463 -19.48 0.56 -3.70
N LEU A 464 -18.39 0.60 -4.47
CA LEU A 464 -18.27 -0.17 -5.71
C LEU A 464 -18.38 -1.67 -5.45
N MET A 465 -17.63 -2.21 -4.49
CA MET A 465 -17.64 -3.63 -4.15
C MET A 465 -19.01 -4.12 -3.69
N HIS A 466 -19.84 -3.25 -3.12
CA HIS A 466 -21.18 -3.60 -2.68
C HIS A 466 -22.17 -3.78 -3.83
N VAL A 467 -22.02 -3.01 -4.91
CA VAL A 467 -22.94 -3.01 -6.07
C VAL A 467 -22.40 -3.77 -7.28
N LEU A 468 -21.18 -4.30 -7.18
CA LEU A 468 -20.51 -5.03 -8.25
C LEU A 468 -21.27 -6.31 -8.58
N ASP A 469 -21.55 -6.55 -9.87
CA ASP A 469 -22.12 -7.81 -10.32
C ASP A 469 -21.15 -8.96 -9.96
N PRO A 470 -21.65 -10.03 -9.33
CA PRO A 470 -20.79 -11.09 -8.79
C PRO A 470 -20.03 -11.88 -9.86
N THR A 471 -20.31 -11.67 -11.16
CA THR A 471 -19.53 -12.20 -12.29
C THR A 471 -18.14 -11.56 -12.36
N PHE A 472 -17.96 -10.44 -11.68
CA PHE A 472 -16.72 -9.70 -11.61
C PHE A 472 -16.22 -9.66 -10.18
N SER A 473 -14.90 -9.62 -10.02
CA SER A 473 -14.28 -9.42 -8.71
C SER A 473 -13.09 -8.49 -8.79
N ILE A 474 -12.91 -7.68 -7.75
CA ILE A 474 -11.73 -6.84 -7.58
C ILE A 474 -10.91 -7.41 -6.44
N TYR A 475 -9.64 -7.70 -6.69
CA TYR A 475 -8.74 -8.19 -5.65
C TYR A 475 -8.13 -7.02 -4.88
N THR A 476 -8.77 -6.65 -3.78
CA THR A 476 -8.33 -5.55 -2.91
C THR A 476 -8.79 -5.80 -1.47
N ASP A 477 -8.06 -5.24 -0.50
CA ASP A 477 -8.35 -5.32 0.94
C ASP A 477 -8.61 -6.75 1.46
N CYS A 478 -7.94 -7.76 0.91
CA CYS A 478 -8.02 -9.15 1.39
C CYS A 478 -6.73 -9.94 1.12
N SER A 479 -6.56 -11.06 1.82
CA SER A 479 -5.47 -12.00 1.57
C SER A 479 -5.71 -12.84 0.30
N PRO A 480 -4.67 -13.50 -0.26
CA PRO A 480 -4.85 -14.42 -1.38
C PRO A 480 -5.83 -15.55 -1.08
N GLU A 481 -5.86 -16.05 0.15
CA GLU A 481 -6.75 -17.12 0.59
C GLU A 481 -8.20 -16.64 0.69
N GLU A 482 -8.42 -15.45 1.26
CA GLU A 482 -9.75 -14.83 1.31
C GLU A 482 -10.29 -14.56 -0.10
N TYR A 483 -9.44 -14.10 -1.03
CA TYR A 483 -9.84 -13.91 -2.42
C TYR A 483 -10.14 -15.23 -3.13
N ALA A 484 -9.32 -16.26 -2.90
CA ALA A 484 -9.54 -17.60 -3.44
C ALA A 484 -10.88 -18.20 -2.97
N ASN A 485 -11.24 -17.98 -1.70
CA ASN A 485 -12.54 -18.39 -1.15
C ASN A 485 -13.70 -17.64 -1.82
N LYS A 486 -13.60 -16.30 -1.98
CA LYS A 486 -14.60 -15.50 -2.70
C LYS A 486 -14.77 -15.96 -4.15
N LEU A 487 -13.66 -16.28 -4.82
CA LEU A 487 -13.68 -16.78 -6.19
C LEU A 487 -14.33 -18.17 -6.27
N SER A 488 -14.00 -19.07 -5.33
CA SER A 488 -14.61 -20.41 -5.25
C SER A 488 -16.13 -20.37 -5.03
N GLN A 489 -16.62 -19.35 -4.32
CA GLN A 489 -18.07 -19.12 -4.12
C GLN A 489 -18.74 -18.54 -5.37
N SER A 490 -18.00 -17.78 -6.17
CA SER A 490 -18.53 -17.08 -7.35
C SER A 490 -18.42 -17.91 -8.63
N PHE A 491 -17.47 -18.85 -8.65
CA PHE A 491 -17.12 -19.68 -9.80
C PHE A 491 -16.80 -21.12 -9.35
N PRO A 492 -17.53 -22.14 -9.85
CA PRO A 492 -17.34 -23.53 -9.52
C PRO A 492 -15.92 -24.02 -9.85
N PRO A 493 -15.15 -24.52 -8.87
CA PRO A 493 -13.76 -24.91 -9.08
C PRO A 493 -13.57 -26.00 -10.14
N ASP A 494 -14.54 -26.87 -10.33
CA ASP A 494 -14.53 -27.94 -11.34
C ASP A 494 -14.56 -27.42 -12.77
N LEU A 495 -15.09 -26.22 -12.98
CA LEU A 495 -15.15 -25.59 -14.29
C LEU A 495 -13.89 -24.83 -14.64
N LEU A 496 -12.97 -24.65 -13.69
CA LEU A 496 -11.71 -23.96 -13.94
C LEU A 496 -10.93 -24.68 -15.03
N ASP A 497 -10.90 -26.01 -15.00
CA ASP A 497 -10.19 -26.85 -15.96
C ASP A 497 -10.81 -26.80 -17.37
N HIS A 498 -12.13 -26.57 -17.44
CA HIS A 498 -12.90 -26.56 -18.69
C HIS A 498 -13.10 -25.17 -19.30
N SER A 499 -12.71 -24.12 -18.59
CA SER A 499 -12.87 -22.74 -19.04
C SER A 499 -11.71 -22.26 -19.90
N CYS A 500 -12.04 -21.44 -20.90
CA CYS A 500 -11.06 -20.61 -21.59
C CYS A 500 -10.50 -19.58 -20.60
N LYS A 501 -9.17 -19.52 -20.48
CA LYS A 501 -8.47 -18.62 -19.57
C LYS A 501 -7.76 -17.55 -20.38
N THR A 502 -8.18 -16.30 -20.20
CA THR A 502 -7.60 -15.15 -20.88
C THR A 502 -6.94 -14.25 -19.85
N GLU A 503 -5.67 -13.94 -20.04
CA GLU A 503 -4.94 -12.96 -19.24
C GLU A 503 -4.72 -11.70 -20.09
N LEU A 504 -4.89 -10.52 -19.50
CA LEU A 504 -4.62 -9.24 -20.16
C LEU A 504 -3.34 -8.63 -19.58
N ASP A 505 -2.23 -8.73 -20.32
CA ASP A 505 -0.93 -8.18 -19.92
C ASP A 505 -0.72 -6.79 -20.57
N ILE A 506 -0.96 -5.72 -19.80
CA ILE A 506 -0.86 -4.34 -20.30
C ILE A 506 0.54 -3.78 -20.04
N SER A 507 1.24 -3.47 -21.12
CA SER A 507 2.60 -2.92 -21.09
C SER A 507 2.61 -1.41 -20.87
N LYS A 508 3.58 -0.92 -20.10
CA LYS A 508 3.84 0.51 -19.86
C LYS A 508 2.62 1.27 -19.31
N TYR A 509 1.81 0.59 -18.52
CA TYR A 509 0.48 1.03 -18.11
C TYR A 509 0.43 2.46 -17.56
N ASP A 510 1.13 2.74 -16.46
CA ASP A 510 1.07 4.04 -15.76
C ASP A 510 1.45 5.23 -16.66
N LYS A 511 2.49 5.06 -17.48
CA LYS A 511 3.05 6.15 -18.31
C LYS A 511 2.29 6.41 -19.59
N SER A 512 1.48 5.44 -20.01
CA SER A 512 0.65 5.52 -21.22
C SER A 512 -0.70 6.20 -20.96
N GLN A 513 -1.10 6.33 -19.70
CA GLN A 513 -2.33 7.01 -19.29
C GLN A 513 -2.23 8.53 -19.51
N GLY A 514 -3.24 9.08 -20.18
CA GLY A 514 -3.39 10.51 -20.48
C GLY A 514 -4.70 11.09 -19.92
N LEU A 515 -5.15 12.22 -20.50
CA LEU A 515 -6.32 12.95 -20.01
C LEU A 515 -7.61 12.11 -20.04
N LEU A 516 -7.79 11.24 -21.05
CA LEU A 516 -8.92 10.29 -21.07
C LEU A 516 -8.94 9.38 -19.83
N ALA A 517 -7.80 8.80 -19.45
CA ALA A 517 -7.73 7.92 -18.28
C ALA A 517 -8.11 8.66 -17.00
N ILE A 518 -7.61 9.89 -16.82
CA ILE A 518 -7.97 10.72 -15.66
C ILE A 518 -9.46 11.08 -15.66
N ASN A 519 -10.05 11.40 -16.82
CA ASN A 519 -11.47 11.70 -16.91
C ASN A 519 -12.35 10.47 -16.58
N ILE A 520 -11.94 9.27 -17.01
CA ILE A 520 -12.61 8.01 -16.64
C ILE A 520 -12.56 7.80 -15.12
N ILE A 521 -11.36 7.91 -14.53
CA ILE A 521 -11.14 7.71 -13.09
C ILE A 521 -12.02 8.67 -12.28
N VAL A 522 -11.95 9.96 -12.59
CA VAL A 522 -12.73 11.00 -11.90
C VAL A 522 -14.22 10.84 -12.17
N GLY A 523 -14.61 10.42 -13.37
CA GLY A 523 -16.00 10.11 -13.72
C GLY A 523 -16.57 8.98 -12.87
N ILE A 524 -15.84 7.87 -12.72
CA ILE A 524 -16.26 6.74 -11.87
C ILE A 524 -16.31 7.15 -10.40
N PHE A 525 -15.30 7.86 -9.88
CA PHE A 525 -15.32 8.35 -8.50
C PHE A 525 -16.52 9.27 -8.23
N ARG A 526 -16.87 10.15 -9.18
CA ARG A 526 -18.06 11.00 -9.07
C ARG A 526 -19.34 10.18 -8.99
N ARG A 527 -19.50 9.15 -9.84
CA ARG A 527 -20.67 8.25 -9.80
C ARG A 527 -20.74 7.42 -8.51
N LEU A 528 -19.61 7.12 -7.89
CA LEU A 528 -19.52 6.49 -6.56
C LEU A 528 -19.81 7.47 -5.40
N GLY A 529 -20.07 8.75 -5.71
CA GLY A 529 -20.41 9.79 -4.73
C GLY A 529 -19.21 10.51 -4.11
N VAL A 530 -18.03 10.45 -4.71
CA VAL A 530 -16.92 11.31 -4.27
C VAL A 530 -17.27 12.78 -4.59
N PRO A 531 -17.20 13.70 -3.61
CA PRO A 531 -17.59 15.09 -3.82
C PRO A 531 -16.79 15.79 -4.93
N GLU A 532 -17.44 16.70 -5.68
CA GLU A 532 -16.83 17.35 -6.85
C GLU A 532 -15.52 18.09 -6.53
N HIS A 533 -15.40 18.71 -5.36
CA HIS A 533 -14.17 19.40 -4.96
C HIS A 533 -12.99 18.42 -4.77
N VAL A 534 -13.25 17.19 -4.33
CA VAL A 534 -12.24 16.12 -4.19
C VAL A 534 -11.88 15.58 -5.57
N CYS A 535 -12.88 15.29 -6.40
CA CYS A 535 -12.72 14.89 -7.80
C CYS A 535 -11.87 15.91 -8.59
N ARG A 536 -12.11 17.21 -8.37
CA ARG A 536 -11.31 18.28 -8.96
C ARG A 536 -9.86 18.27 -8.45
N GLY A 537 -9.66 18.04 -7.16
CA GLY A 537 -8.32 17.87 -6.58
C GLY A 537 -7.54 16.71 -7.21
N MET A 538 -8.19 15.57 -7.42
CA MET A 538 -7.60 14.40 -8.10
C MET A 538 -7.24 14.69 -9.56
N TYR A 539 -8.14 15.36 -10.29
CA TYR A 539 -7.89 15.80 -11.67
C TYR A 539 -6.65 16.71 -11.74
N GLU A 540 -6.56 17.65 -10.80
CA GLU A 540 -5.54 18.70 -10.82
C GLU A 540 -4.19 18.25 -10.28
N SER A 541 -4.18 17.20 -9.46
CA SER A 541 -2.96 16.50 -9.09
C SER A 541 -2.29 15.80 -10.28
N HIS A 542 -2.95 15.72 -11.44
CA HIS A 542 -2.38 15.16 -12.66
C HIS A 542 -1.99 16.22 -13.69
N ARG A 543 -2.35 17.48 -13.46
CA ARG A 543 -2.13 18.58 -14.40
C ARG A 543 -0.92 19.44 -14.06
N ASN A 544 -0.06 19.68 -15.04
CA ASN A 544 1.12 20.53 -14.92
C ASN A 544 2.00 20.13 -13.71
N THR A 545 2.24 18.82 -13.54
CA THR A 545 2.89 18.31 -12.32
C THR A 545 4.41 18.41 -12.41
N VAL A 546 5.04 18.63 -11.25
CA VAL A 546 6.48 18.74 -11.08
C VAL A 546 6.95 17.66 -10.12
N LEU A 547 7.76 16.74 -10.64
CA LEU A 547 8.40 15.66 -9.91
C LEU A 547 9.82 16.08 -9.57
N MET A 548 10.16 16.16 -8.29
CA MET A 548 11.43 16.74 -7.82
C MET A 548 12.28 15.74 -7.06
N SER A 549 13.49 15.51 -7.54
CA SER A 549 14.53 14.83 -6.78
C SER A 549 15.52 15.86 -6.24
N ARG A 550 15.36 16.21 -4.96
CA ARG A 550 16.16 17.26 -4.30
C ARG A 550 17.62 16.85 -4.15
N GLU A 551 17.86 15.56 -3.91
CA GLU A 551 19.17 14.93 -3.74
C GLU A 551 20.05 15.07 -5.00
N PHE A 552 19.46 14.83 -6.17
CA PHE A 552 20.16 14.86 -7.46
C PHE A 552 19.95 16.13 -8.27
N GLY A 553 19.23 17.11 -7.70
CA GLY A 553 18.94 18.38 -8.37
C GLY A 553 18.09 18.23 -9.64
N VAL A 554 17.26 17.20 -9.75
CA VAL A 554 16.45 16.92 -10.94
C VAL A 554 15.02 17.39 -10.70
N LYS A 555 14.46 18.14 -11.64
CA LYS A 555 13.02 18.39 -11.74
C LYS A 555 12.52 17.86 -13.08
N LEU A 556 11.46 17.09 -13.04
CA LEU A 556 10.82 16.52 -14.19
C LEU A 556 9.39 17.07 -14.29
N PHE A 557 9.03 17.61 -15.44
CA PHE A 557 7.68 18.08 -15.70
C PHE A 557 6.91 16.99 -16.44
N VAL A 558 5.98 16.35 -15.72
CA VAL A 558 5.16 15.25 -16.26
C VAL A 558 3.72 15.69 -16.19
N ASP A 559 2.99 15.55 -17.29
CA ASP A 559 1.56 15.78 -17.31
C ASP A 559 0.81 14.46 -17.45
N LEU A 560 -0.33 14.34 -16.78
CA LEU A 560 -1.38 13.31 -16.93
C LEU A 560 -1.02 11.84 -16.62
N GLN A 561 0.25 11.45 -16.63
CA GLN A 561 0.66 10.08 -16.30
C GLN A 561 0.27 9.70 -14.88
N MET A 562 -0.09 8.43 -14.68
CA MET A 562 -0.36 7.88 -13.35
C MET A 562 0.91 7.92 -12.49
N LYS A 563 0.79 8.43 -11.26
CA LYS A 563 1.88 8.42 -10.28
C LYS A 563 1.75 7.21 -9.37
N SER A 564 2.87 6.58 -9.02
CA SER A 564 2.89 5.37 -8.20
C SER A 564 2.69 5.61 -6.69
N GLY A 565 2.88 6.84 -6.20
CA GLY A 565 2.81 7.19 -4.78
C GLY A 565 1.68 8.15 -4.42
N ILE A 566 0.51 7.99 -5.04
CA ILE A 566 -0.74 8.66 -4.64
C ILE A 566 -1.71 7.66 -4.01
N SER A 567 -2.60 8.12 -3.13
CA SER A 567 -3.50 7.24 -2.38
C SER A 567 -4.52 6.47 -3.22
N TRP A 568 -4.70 6.84 -4.48
CA TRP A 568 -5.70 6.26 -5.39
C TRP A 568 -5.11 5.55 -6.60
N THR A 569 -3.79 5.34 -6.67
CA THR A 569 -3.14 4.66 -7.81
C THR A 569 -3.80 3.30 -8.09
N LEU A 570 -3.99 2.46 -7.07
CA LEU A 570 -4.54 1.12 -7.25
C LEU A 570 -5.97 1.16 -7.79
N ALA A 571 -6.84 1.99 -7.19
CA ALA A 571 -8.22 2.15 -7.62
C ALA A 571 -8.29 2.73 -9.04
N GLY A 572 -7.56 3.82 -9.32
CA GLY A 572 -7.53 4.46 -10.62
C GLY A 572 -7.04 3.53 -11.74
N ASN A 573 -5.95 2.78 -11.48
CA ASN A 573 -5.47 1.76 -12.39
C ASN A 573 -6.52 0.66 -12.61
N THR A 574 -7.17 0.18 -11.55
CA THR A 574 -8.25 -0.82 -11.67
C THR A 574 -9.40 -0.30 -12.54
N PHE A 575 -9.84 0.95 -12.34
CA PHE A 575 -10.91 1.57 -13.12
C PHE A 575 -10.58 1.69 -14.60
N VAL A 576 -9.37 2.13 -14.94
CA VAL A 576 -8.94 2.24 -16.33
C VAL A 576 -8.85 0.86 -16.98
N ASN A 577 -8.35 -0.16 -16.25
CA ASN A 577 -8.25 -1.53 -16.75
C ASN A 577 -9.64 -2.11 -17.03
N MET A 578 -10.53 -2.06 -16.04
CA MET A 578 -11.91 -2.50 -16.17
C MET A 578 -12.64 -1.78 -17.33
N THR A 579 -12.48 -0.46 -17.44
CA THR A 579 -13.11 0.32 -18.51
C THR A 579 -12.55 -0.06 -19.88
N ALA A 580 -11.24 -0.22 -20.01
CA ALA A 580 -10.60 -0.63 -21.26
C ALA A 580 -11.03 -2.04 -21.68
N ALA A 581 -11.13 -2.96 -20.72
CA ALA A 581 -11.62 -4.32 -20.96
C ALA A 581 -13.08 -4.31 -21.41
N ALA A 582 -13.98 -3.58 -20.74
CA ALA A 582 -15.40 -3.51 -21.10
C ALA A 582 -15.66 -2.81 -22.45
N CYS A 583 -14.82 -1.83 -22.82
CA CYS A 583 -14.94 -1.17 -24.12
C CYS A 583 -14.36 -1.99 -25.28
N THR A 584 -13.56 -3.01 -24.98
CA THR A 584 -12.86 -3.83 -25.99
C THR A 584 -13.50 -5.20 -26.15
N PHE A 585 -13.89 -5.82 -25.04
CA PHE A 585 -14.50 -7.13 -24.97
C PHE A 585 -15.95 -6.96 -24.53
N ASP A 586 -16.88 -7.69 -25.15
CA ASP A 586 -18.29 -7.71 -24.72
C ASP A 586 -18.42 -8.50 -23.41
N LEU A 587 -18.00 -7.89 -22.31
CA LEU A 587 -17.99 -8.51 -21.00
C LEU A 587 -19.40 -8.63 -20.41
N LYS A 588 -20.40 -7.91 -20.96
CA LYS A 588 -21.81 -8.10 -20.60
C LYS A 588 -22.26 -9.53 -20.91
N LYS A 589 -21.69 -10.16 -21.94
CA LYS A 589 -21.95 -11.56 -22.28
C LYS A 589 -21.61 -12.53 -21.14
N LEU A 590 -20.64 -12.21 -20.28
CA LEU A 590 -20.29 -13.02 -19.11
C LEU A 590 -21.48 -13.16 -18.15
N ARG A 591 -22.26 -12.08 -17.98
CA ARG A 591 -23.46 -12.08 -17.14
C ARG A 591 -24.55 -12.97 -17.74
N LEU A 592 -24.69 -12.99 -19.06
CA LEU A 592 -25.62 -13.88 -19.76
C LEU A 592 -25.26 -15.35 -19.55
N TYR A 593 -23.97 -15.72 -19.63
CA TYR A 593 -23.52 -17.08 -19.33
C TYR A 593 -23.87 -17.51 -17.89
N ARG A 594 -23.78 -16.57 -16.95
CA ARG A 594 -24.20 -16.80 -15.57
C ARG A 594 -25.74 -16.95 -15.45
N GLN A 595 -26.51 -16.10 -16.11
CA GLN A 595 -27.98 -16.03 -15.99
C GLN A 595 -28.72 -17.20 -16.67
N TYR A 596 -28.32 -17.58 -17.89
CA TYR A 596 -28.92 -18.73 -18.59
C TYR A 596 -28.43 -20.10 -18.03
N GLY A 597 -27.61 -20.05 -16.99
CA GLY A 597 -26.79 -21.14 -16.47
C GLY A 597 -27.43 -22.15 -15.53
N VAL A 598 -28.76 -22.35 -15.53
CA VAL A 598 -29.33 -23.59 -14.93
C VAL A 598 -28.87 -24.84 -15.71
N GLN A 599 -28.40 -24.65 -16.96
CA GLN A 599 -27.82 -25.72 -17.79
C GLN A 599 -26.29 -25.72 -17.84
N TYR A 600 -25.62 -24.67 -17.34
CA TYR A 600 -24.19 -24.38 -17.57
C TYR A 600 -23.44 -23.86 -16.33
N ASN A 601 -23.98 -24.07 -15.11
CA ASN A 601 -23.40 -23.74 -13.80
C ASN A 601 -22.25 -22.69 -13.85
N HIS A 602 -22.51 -21.38 -13.83
CA HIS A 602 -21.47 -20.35 -13.57
C HIS A 602 -20.13 -20.43 -14.37
N LEU A 603 -20.13 -20.79 -15.66
CA LEU A 603 -18.92 -20.92 -16.49
C LEU A 603 -18.10 -19.63 -16.75
N ALA A 604 -18.50 -18.48 -16.23
CA ALA A 604 -17.86 -17.20 -16.56
C ALA A 604 -17.55 -16.36 -15.33
N HIS A 605 -16.35 -15.79 -15.29
CA HIS A 605 -15.90 -14.88 -14.22
C HIS A 605 -14.75 -13.99 -14.71
N ALA A 606 -14.64 -12.76 -14.25
CA ALA A 606 -13.46 -11.93 -14.52
C ALA A 606 -12.94 -11.22 -13.26
N GLY A 607 -11.62 -11.24 -13.07
CA GLY A 607 -10.94 -10.66 -11.92
C GLY A 607 -10.02 -9.50 -12.32
N PHE A 608 -10.00 -8.44 -11.51
CA PHE A 608 -9.23 -7.22 -11.79
C PHE A 608 -8.48 -6.70 -10.55
N VAL A 609 -7.30 -6.12 -10.76
CA VAL A 609 -6.59 -5.32 -9.75
C VAL A 609 -5.43 -4.56 -10.41
N GLY A 610 -5.47 -3.23 -10.33
CA GLY A 610 -4.49 -2.39 -11.01
C GLY A 610 -4.44 -2.70 -12.51
N ASP A 611 -3.25 -2.98 -13.03
CA ASP A 611 -2.99 -3.40 -14.41
C ASP A 611 -3.21 -4.89 -14.68
N ASP A 612 -3.37 -5.71 -13.63
CA ASP A 612 -3.51 -7.17 -13.74
C ASP A 612 -4.99 -7.58 -13.83
N SER A 613 -5.31 -8.50 -14.74
CA SER A 613 -6.67 -9.00 -14.91
C SER A 613 -6.75 -10.32 -15.67
N PHE A 614 -7.82 -11.06 -15.39
CA PHE A 614 -8.14 -12.30 -16.08
C PHE A 614 -9.62 -12.41 -16.42
N ILE A 615 -9.92 -13.25 -17.42
CA ILE A 615 -11.27 -13.63 -17.81
C ILE A 615 -11.33 -15.16 -17.97
N LEU A 616 -12.29 -15.76 -17.28
CA LEU A 616 -12.77 -17.12 -17.43
C LEU A 616 -14.07 -17.08 -18.24
N SER A 617 -14.14 -17.85 -19.32
CA SER A 617 -15.31 -17.90 -20.18
C SER A 617 -15.42 -19.24 -20.93
N PRO A 618 -16.61 -19.61 -21.44
CA PRO A 618 -16.78 -20.78 -22.31
C PRO A 618 -16.02 -20.67 -23.63
N GLU A 619 -15.76 -19.45 -24.10
CA GLU A 619 -15.14 -19.15 -25.40
C GLU A 619 -13.94 -18.21 -25.23
N THR A 620 -13.01 -18.27 -26.18
CA THR A 620 -11.88 -17.34 -26.25
C THR A 620 -12.29 -16.00 -26.85
N PHE A 621 -11.72 -14.92 -26.35
CA PHE A 621 -11.89 -13.60 -26.95
C PHE A 621 -10.99 -13.43 -28.18
N GLU A 622 -11.49 -12.69 -29.18
CA GLU A 622 -10.74 -12.44 -30.40
C GLU A 622 -9.53 -11.53 -30.12
N ARG A 623 -8.32 -12.02 -30.42
CA ARG A 623 -7.07 -11.30 -30.14
C ARG A 623 -6.92 -10.02 -30.96
N SER A 624 -7.58 -9.90 -32.10
CA SER A 624 -7.55 -8.70 -32.96
C SER A 624 -8.10 -7.47 -32.23
N LEU A 625 -9.04 -7.67 -31.29
CA LEU A 625 -9.64 -6.61 -30.48
C LEU A 625 -8.61 -5.90 -29.58
N ALA A 626 -7.47 -6.54 -29.29
CA ALA A 626 -6.36 -5.93 -28.55
C ALA A 626 -5.87 -4.60 -29.19
N ALA A 627 -6.00 -4.45 -30.51
CA ALA A 627 -5.65 -3.20 -31.19
C ALA A 627 -6.47 -1.99 -30.71
N SER A 628 -7.68 -2.22 -30.20
CA SER A 628 -8.56 -1.18 -29.63
C SER A 628 -7.98 -0.53 -28.39
N TYR A 629 -7.16 -1.23 -27.59
CA TYR A 629 -6.44 -0.62 -26.46
C TYR A 629 -5.52 0.51 -26.93
N GLY A 630 -4.82 0.30 -28.03
CA GLY A 630 -3.92 1.29 -28.61
C GLY A 630 -4.69 2.50 -29.16
N SER A 631 -5.70 2.22 -29.99
CA SER A 631 -6.44 3.27 -30.70
C SER A 631 -7.37 4.10 -29.80
N LEU A 632 -7.94 3.50 -28.74
CA LEU A 632 -8.87 4.18 -27.81
C LEU A 632 -8.17 4.72 -26.56
N PHE A 633 -7.31 3.92 -25.92
CA PHE A 633 -6.76 4.21 -24.59
C PHE A 633 -5.28 4.58 -24.58
N ASN A 634 -4.59 4.51 -25.73
CA ASN A 634 -3.14 4.64 -25.83
C ASN A 634 -2.37 3.54 -25.08
N LEU A 635 -2.99 2.38 -24.87
CA LEU A 635 -2.42 1.26 -24.13
C LEU A 635 -1.94 0.16 -25.08
N GLU A 636 -0.91 -0.57 -24.67
CA GLU A 636 -0.42 -1.76 -25.40
C GLU A 636 -0.75 -2.99 -24.56
N VAL A 637 -1.64 -3.85 -25.05
CA VAL A 637 -2.07 -5.07 -24.34
C VAL A 637 -1.68 -6.31 -25.12
N LYS A 638 -1.26 -7.35 -24.41
CA LYS A 638 -1.15 -8.71 -24.92
C LYS A 638 -2.28 -9.55 -24.33
N VAL A 639 -3.09 -10.13 -25.21
CA VAL A 639 -4.14 -11.09 -24.84
C VAL A 639 -3.51 -12.48 -24.84
N LEU A 640 -3.22 -12.99 -23.65
CA LEU A 640 -2.55 -14.27 -23.47
C LEU A 640 -3.58 -15.35 -23.16
N THR A 641 -3.33 -16.57 -23.66
CA THR A 641 -4.19 -17.73 -23.43
C THR A 641 -3.30 -18.88 -22.99
N TYR A 642 -3.64 -19.45 -21.83
CA TYR A 642 -2.85 -20.46 -21.15
C TYR A 642 -3.77 -21.56 -20.59
N GLU A 643 -3.21 -22.75 -20.32
CA GLU A 643 -3.93 -23.83 -19.64
C GLU A 643 -4.16 -23.51 -18.17
N THR A 644 -3.20 -22.82 -17.55
CA THR A 644 -3.29 -22.36 -16.16
C THR A 644 -3.34 -20.85 -16.12
N LEU A 645 -4.20 -20.30 -15.27
CA LEU A 645 -4.36 -18.87 -15.11
C LEU A 645 -3.32 -18.30 -14.15
N SER A 646 -2.71 -17.17 -14.50
CA SER A 646 -1.91 -16.32 -13.60
C SER A 646 -2.69 -15.05 -13.23
N PHE A 647 -2.67 -14.70 -11.95
CA PHE A 647 -3.22 -13.45 -11.43
C PHE A 647 -2.46 -13.01 -10.18
N CYS A 648 -2.04 -11.75 -10.13
CA CYS A 648 -1.26 -11.17 -9.04
C CYS A 648 0.03 -11.93 -8.69
N SER A 649 0.78 -12.32 -9.73
CA SER A 649 2.01 -13.14 -9.57
C SER A 649 1.80 -14.49 -8.88
N LYS A 650 0.57 -15.03 -8.92
CA LYS A 650 0.23 -16.37 -8.45
C LYS A 650 -0.52 -17.10 -9.55
N PHE A 651 -0.43 -18.42 -9.54
CA PHE A 651 -1.22 -19.29 -10.38
C PHE A 651 -2.52 -19.67 -9.67
N VAL A 652 -3.61 -19.70 -10.43
CA VAL A 652 -4.94 -20.07 -9.96
C VAL A 652 -5.19 -21.51 -10.37
N VAL A 653 -5.35 -22.40 -9.39
CA VAL A 653 -5.50 -23.84 -9.59
C VAL A 653 -6.68 -24.38 -8.82
N ARG A 654 -7.14 -25.57 -9.20
CA ARG A 654 -8.16 -26.32 -8.46
C ARG A 654 -7.49 -27.16 -7.35
N ASP A 655 -8.02 -27.11 -6.14
CA ASP A 655 -7.69 -27.98 -5.00
C ASP A 655 -8.98 -28.64 -4.48
N GLY A 656 -9.35 -29.77 -5.09
CA GLY A 656 -10.63 -30.43 -4.81
C GLY A 656 -11.82 -29.54 -5.19
N ASP A 657 -12.62 -29.17 -4.20
CA ASP A 657 -13.81 -28.31 -4.34
C ASP A 657 -13.52 -26.84 -4.00
N ARG A 658 -12.26 -26.43 -4.11
CA ARG A 658 -11.82 -25.03 -3.91
C ARG A 658 -10.87 -24.59 -5.01
N ILE A 659 -10.81 -23.29 -5.21
CA ILE A 659 -9.75 -22.64 -5.96
C ILE A 659 -8.64 -22.26 -4.98
N ALA A 660 -7.39 -22.49 -5.38
CA ALA A 660 -6.21 -22.17 -4.61
C ALA A 660 -5.28 -21.25 -5.41
N PHE A 661 -4.57 -20.38 -4.69
CA PHE A 661 -3.58 -19.47 -5.25
C PHE A 661 -2.18 -19.98 -4.89
N VAL A 662 -1.40 -20.32 -5.90
CA VAL A 662 -0.09 -20.95 -5.74
C VAL A 662 1.00 -20.01 -6.23
N PRO A 663 2.10 -19.79 -5.48
CA PRO A 663 3.15 -18.89 -5.92
C PRO A 663 3.89 -19.46 -7.13
N ASP A 664 4.42 -18.57 -7.95
CA ASP A 664 5.40 -18.93 -8.97
C ASP A 664 6.73 -19.34 -8.31
N VAL A 665 6.96 -20.65 -8.19
CA VAL A 665 8.15 -21.22 -7.54
C VAL A 665 9.45 -20.86 -8.24
N VAL A 666 9.44 -20.62 -9.56
CA VAL A 666 10.62 -20.18 -10.33
C VAL A 666 10.96 -18.72 -10.00
N LYS A 667 9.93 -17.88 -9.86
CA LYS A 667 10.08 -16.51 -9.35
C LYS A 667 10.58 -16.49 -7.90
N VAL A 668 10.09 -17.41 -7.06
CA VAL A 668 10.51 -17.53 -5.65
C VAL A 668 11.99 -17.90 -5.55
N ILE A 669 12.44 -18.98 -6.21
CA ILE A 669 13.85 -19.38 -6.16
C ILE A 669 14.76 -18.29 -6.73
N SER A 670 14.34 -17.59 -7.79
CA SER A 670 15.09 -16.45 -8.34
C SER A 670 15.33 -15.39 -7.26
N LYS A 671 14.29 -15.01 -6.50
CA LYS A 671 14.36 -14.00 -5.43
C LYS A 671 15.20 -14.42 -4.22
N LEU A 672 15.51 -15.70 -4.03
CA LEU A 672 16.41 -16.13 -2.94
C LEU A 672 17.84 -15.63 -3.11
N GLY A 673 18.27 -15.29 -4.34
CA GLY A 673 19.54 -14.60 -4.60
C GLY A 673 19.52 -13.07 -4.37
N ARG A 674 18.57 -12.58 -3.58
CA ARG A 674 18.51 -11.15 -3.21
C ARG A 674 19.69 -10.72 -2.35
N ASN A 675 20.09 -9.45 -2.49
CA ASN A 675 21.29 -8.88 -1.89
C ASN A 675 21.02 -7.52 -1.21
N ASP A 676 19.78 -7.28 -0.79
CA ASP A 676 19.30 -6.04 -0.17
C ASP A 676 19.04 -6.17 1.35
N LEU A 677 19.13 -7.39 1.89
CA LEU A 677 18.96 -7.71 3.31
C LEU A 677 20.07 -7.09 4.15
N THR A 678 19.72 -6.53 5.30
CA THR A 678 20.62 -5.66 6.09
C THR A 678 21.22 -6.33 7.32
N ASN A 679 20.49 -7.24 7.93
CA ASN A 679 20.80 -7.81 9.23
C ASN A 679 20.04 -9.14 9.43
N PRO A 680 20.42 -9.97 10.42
CA PRO A 680 19.76 -11.25 10.67
C PRO A 680 18.26 -11.16 10.98
N GLN A 681 17.79 -10.05 11.54
CA GLN A 681 16.36 -9.85 11.81
C GLN A 681 15.57 -9.65 10.50
N HIS A 682 16.10 -8.86 9.56
CA HIS A 682 15.53 -8.70 8.22
C HIS A 682 15.54 -10.02 7.44
N VAL A 683 16.57 -10.87 7.63
CA VAL A 683 16.59 -12.23 7.07
C VAL A 683 15.46 -13.08 7.65
N GLU A 684 15.19 -12.99 8.94
CA GLU A 684 14.08 -13.71 9.58
C GLU A 684 12.71 -13.20 9.12
N GLU A 685 12.52 -11.88 8.99
CA GLU A 685 11.30 -11.30 8.41
C GLU A 685 11.09 -11.78 6.97
N TYR A 686 12.17 -11.88 6.20
CA TYR A 686 12.12 -12.45 4.85
C TYR A 686 11.71 -13.92 4.88
N ARG A 687 12.24 -14.73 5.81
CA ARG A 687 11.87 -16.14 5.96
C ARG A 687 10.40 -16.31 6.33
N ILE A 688 9.89 -15.53 7.29
CA ILE A 688 8.48 -15.57 7.70
C ILE A 688 7.58 -15.28 6.50
N SER A 689 7.85 -14.20 5.78
CA SER A 689 7.10 -13.85 4.57
C SER A 689 7.20 -14.94 3.48
N LEU A 690 8.36 -15.57 3.33
CA LEU A 690 8.53 -16.70 2.41
C LEU A 690 7.73 -17.92 2.84
N ALA A 691 7.74 -18.27 4.12
CA ALA A 691 7.00 -19.41 4.68
C ALA A 691 5.49 -19.21 4.50
N ASP A 692 4.97 -18.01 4.76
CA ASP A 692 3.57 -17.66 4.53
C ASP A 692 3.20 -17.80 3.05
N ASN A 693 4.06 -17.32 2.15
CA ASN A 693 3.84 -17.41 0.71
C ASN A 693 3.94 -18.85 0.17
N LEU A 694 4.73 -19.72 0.81
CA LEU A 694 4.94 -21.11 0.41
C LEU A 694 4.08 -22.12 1.19
N ARG A 695 3.18 -21.66 2.06
CA ARG A 695 2.35 -22.54 2.91
C ARG A 695 1.59 -23.60 2.11
N CYS A 696 1.14 -23.27 0.90
CA CYS A 696 0.42 -24.19 0.02
C CYS A 696 1.29 -25.38 -0.44
N LEU A 697 2.62 -25.29 -0.43
CA LEU A 697 3.51 -26.39 -0.80
C LEU A 697 3.50 -27.54 0.22
N SER A 698 2.96 -27.33 1.42
CA SER A 698 2.70 -28.40 2.38
C SER A 698 1.66 -29.42 1.86
N ASN A 699 0.75 -29.00 0.98
CA ASN A 699 -0.25 -29.85 0.36
C ASN A 699 0.36 -30.60 -0.83
N ALA A 700 0.69 -31.88 -0.63
CA ALA A 700 1.33 -32.70 -1.65
C ALA A 700 0.48 -32.86 -2.93
N ARG A 701 -0.85 -32.66 -2.86
CA ARG A 701 -1.75 -32.74 -4.03
C ARG A 701 -1.52 -31.62 -5.04
N LEU A 702 -0.97 -30.49 -4.61
CA LEU A 702 -0.71 -29.34 -5.49
C LEU A 702 0.60 -29.47 -6.26
N ILE A 703 1.53 -30.32 -5.82
CA ILE A 703 2.86 -30.44 -6.43
C ILE A 703 2.81 -30.89 -7.91
N PRO A 704 1.99 -31.89 -8.31
CA PRO A 704 1.84 -32.24 -9.72
C PRO A 704 1.31 -31.09 -10.58
N GLU A 705 0.33 -30.32 -10.08
CA GLU A 705 -0.19 -29.14 -10.78
C GLU A 705 0.88 -28.06 -10.93
N ILE A 706 1.65 -27.78 -9.88
CA ILE A 706 2.80 -26.85 -9.96
C ILE A 706 3.81 -27.32 -11.00
N SER A 707 4.08 -28.62 -11.07
CA SER A 707 4.97 -29.19 -12.08
C SER A 707 4.44 -28.94 -13.49
N ARG A 708 3.14 -29.16 -13.73
CA ARG A 708 2.51 -28.87 -15.03
C ARG A 708 2.63 -27.38 -15.39
N ILE A 709 2.38 -26.49 -14.44
CA ILE A 709 2.46 -25.03 -14.64
C ILE A 709 3.88 -24.59 -14.96
N VAL A 710 4.86 -25.08 -14.21
CA VAL A 710 6.27 -24.75 -14.44
C VAL A 710 6.70 -25.21 -15.83
N GLN A 711 6.26 -26.40 -16.25
CA GLN A 711 6.55 -26.90 -17.60
C GLN A 711 5.88 -26.04 -18.68
N GLU A 712 4.64 -25.60 -18.48
CA GLU A 712 3.91 -24.72 -19.39
C GLU A 712 4.60 -23.34 -19.54
N ARG A 713 5.04 -22.75 -18.42
CA ARG A 713 5.56 -21.37 -18.38
C ARG A 713 7.06 -21.26 -18.69
N TYR A 714 7.84 -22.28 -18.32
CA TYR A 714 9.31 -22.24 -18.35
C TYR A 714 9.96 -23.34 -19.22
N GLY A 715 9.18 -24.32 -19.69
CA GLY A 715 9.66 -25.43 -20.52
C GLY A 715 9.83 -26.74 -19.75
N GLY A 716 9.98 -27.84 -20.49
CA GLY A 716 10.07 -29.20 -19.94
C GLY A 716 11.41 -29.55 -19.30
N GLY A 717 11.42 -30.61 -18.48
CA GLY A 717 12.65 -31.20 -17.90
C GLY A 717 13.08 -30.62 -16.55
N ILE A 718 12.35 -29.66 -16.00
CA ILE A 718 12.63 -29.03 -14.70
C ILE A 718 12.19 -29.97 -13.57
N ASN A 719 13.09 -30.22 -12.60
CA ASN A 719 12.76 -31.03 -11.43
C ASN A 719 11.94 -30.24 -10.38
N THR A 720 10.66 -30.04 -10.69
CA THR A 720 9.74 -29.23 -9.85
C THR A 720 9.45 -29.86 -8.49
N ASN A 721 9.51 -31.19 -8.37
CA ASN A 721 9.32 -31.88 -7.08
C ASN A 721 10.42 -31.49 -6.09
N THR A 722 11.68 -31.58 -6.53
CA THR A 722 12.82 -31.12 -5.75
C THR A 722 12.70 -29.63 -5.45
N LEU A 723 12.39 -28.81 -6.45
CA LEU A 723 12.22 -27.36 -6.25
C LEU A 723 11.22 -27.02 -5.15
N CYS A 724 10.02 -27.58 -5.21
CA CYS A 724 8.97 -27.29 -4.24
C CYS A 724 9.32 -27.80 -2.84
N THR A 725 9.82 -29.03 -2.74
CA THR A 725 10.19 -29.67 -1.47
C THR A 725 11.29 -28.89 -0.78
N GLU A 726 12.36 -28.55 -1.51
CA GLU A 726 13.50 -27.84 -0.93
C GLU A 726 13.17 -26.37 -0.59
N LEU A 727 12.35 -25.70 -1.40
CA LEU A 727 11.85 -24.35 -1.06
C LEU A 727 10.99 -24.36 0.21
N TYR A 728 10.09 -25.34 0.33
CA TYR A 728 9.25 -25.50 1.53
C TYR A 728 10.12 -25.77 2.75
N ASN A 729 10.97 -26.80 2.72
CA ASN A 729 11.91 -27.15 3.79
C ASN A 729 12.77 -25.95 4.23
N LEU A 730 13.32 -25.21 3.26
CA LEU A 730 14.16 -24.05 3.51
C LEU A 730 13.40 -22.94 4.25
N SER A 731 12.11 -22.76 3.95
CA SER A 731 11.27 -21.77 4.63
C SER A 731 10.92 -22.13 6.07
N GLN A 732 10.87 -23.43 6.42
CA GLN A 732 10.49 -23.89 7.75
C GLN A 732 11.62 -23.82 8.77
N ASP A 733 12.88 -23.98 8.35
CA ASP A 733 14.04 -23.98 9.25
C ASP A 733 14.72 -22.61 9.34
N LYS A 734 14.49 -21.92 10.45
CA LYS A 734 15.12 -20.62 10.77
C LYS A 734 16.64 -20.65 10.72
N GLU A 735 17.27 -21.64 11.35
CA GLU A 735 18.73 -21.69 11.44
C GLU A 735 19.35 -21.99 10.09
N SER A 736 18.79 -22.95 9.36
CA SER A 736 19.25 -23.28 8.01
C SER A 736 19.06 -22.10 7.05
N PHE A 737 17.94 -21.37 7.14
CA PHE A 737 17.69 -20.18 6.31
C PHE A 737 18.67 -19.04 6.61
N GLN A 738 18.91 -18.73 7.89
CA GLN A 738 19.85 -17.68 8.29
C GLN A 738 21.27 -17.96 7.79
N LYS A 739 21.72 -19.23 7.84
CA LYS A 739 23.02 -19.64 7.30
C LYS A 739 23.15 -19.45 5.78
N ARG A 740 22.06 -19.15 5.06
CA ARG A 740 22.08 -18.89 3.60
C ARG A 740 22.37 -17.45 3.24
N PHE A 741 22.46 -16.57 4.22
CA PHE A 741 22.83 -15.17 4.04
C PHE A 741 24.06 -14.87 4.89
N GLU A 742 25.18 -14.66 4.22
CA GLU A 742 26.44 -14.39 4.88
C GLU A 742 26.64 -12.88 5.08
N ILE A 743 27.24 -12.54 6.22
CA ILE A 743 27.76 -11.21 6.44
C ILE A 743 29.10 -11.09 5.70
N PRO A 744 29.34 -10.04 4.90
CA PRO A 744 30.63 -9.84 4.23
C PRO A 744 31.77 -9.83 5.27
N LYS A 745 32.82 -10.64 5.03
CA LYS A 745 33.93 -10.86 5.99
C LYS A 745 34.65 -9.59 6.45
N GLU A 746 34.66 -8.54 5.61
CA GLU A 746 35.29 -7.24 5.90
C GLU A 746 34.27 -6.09 5.90
N GLY A 747 32.97 -6.40 5.91
CA GLY A 747 31.90 -5.41 5.78
C GLY A 747 31.52 -4.71 7.09
N ARG A 748 31.03 -3.47 6.98
CA ARG A 748 30.38 -2.72 8.05
C ARG A 748 28.99 -3.30 8.31
N ILE A 749 28.77 -3.88 9.47
CA ILE A 749 27.52 -4.60 9.77
C ILE A 749 26.48 -3.66 10.37
N CYS A 750 25.24 -3.74 9.91
CA CYS A 750 24.10 -3.10 10.58
C CYS A 750 23.54 -4.01 11.66
N TYR A 751 23.63 -3.59 12.93
CA TYR A 751 22.98 -4.30 14.06
C TYR A 751 21.66 -3.67 14.49
N ASP A 752 21.29 -2.53 13.92
CA ASP A 752 20.04 -1.85 14.25
C ASP A 752 18.90 -2.39 13.36
N PRO A 753 17.92 -3.10 13.93
CA PRO A 753 16.79 -3.63 13.15
C PRO A 753 15.89 -2.51 12.60
N SER A 754 15.90 -1.30 13.19
CA SER A 754 15.07 -0.18 12.72
C SER A 754 15.58 0.46 11.43
N LEU A 755 16.89 0.36 11.15
CA LEU A 755 17.53 0.91 9.94
C LEU A 755 17.35 -0.01 8.71
N GLY A 756 16.74 -1.19 8.88
CA GLY A 756 16.46 -2.15 7.81
C GLY A 756 15.05 -2.08 7.22
N LYS A 757 14.13 -1.33 7.85
CA LYS A 757 12.72 -1.28 7.43
C LYS A 757 12.52 -0.36 6.22
N ILE A 758 12.58 -0.87 4.98
CA ILE A 758 11.82 -0.27 3.85
C ILE A 758 11.29 -1.33 2.87
N SER A 759 9.99 -1.12 2.54
CA SER A 759 9.11 -1.63 1.49
C SER A 759 8.74 -3.11 1.54
N SER A 760 7.53 -3.35 2.06
CA SER A 760 6.71 -4.54 1.87
C SER A 760 6.81 -5.11 0.45
N MET A 761 6.85 -6.45 0.37
CA MET A 761 6.86 -7.23 -0.88
C MET A 761 5.71 -6.92 -1.83
#